data_AF-A0A1S2P6M7-F1
#
_entry.id   AF-A0A1S2P6M7-F1
#
_cell.length_a   1.000
_cell.length_b   1.000
_cell.length_c   1.000
_cell.angle_alpha   90.00
_cell.angle_beta   90.00
_cell.angle_gamma   90.00
#
_symmetry.space_group_name_H-M   'P 1'
#
loop_
_entity.id
_entity.type
_entity.pdbx_description
1 polymer ?
#
loop_
_entity_poly.entity_id
_entity_poly.type
_entity_poly.pdbx_seq_one_letter_code
_entity_poly.pdbx_strand_id
1 'polypeptide(L)'
;MDPDAEELSDALWLARWTGAEGEDDGAVGAVGGEQGSSVAGTGTGPGEAGTGPGGGGQAEQDAAQPARWVEPEADVPVPDRRVTLYPLPQDGAPGTRANGRIQALPIGVPAAPVLPSLLELQRALRPLQAYRSAAPALRTRLDETATAELSARAGGLILPVHRAVIRRDARLQLVLDAAPSMRVWDRMFAELHQAFAQLGAFGDIQVSHLHTGPDGEAAVSRSADAHAAPLHTVERLSDPTGRRITVLVSDCAGPLWRTGRAHRLLHHLARLAPVAVLQPLPQRLWNRTLLPVTYGELTRGDTLGGTSLHVRTHAGAPVVPPPGVLPVPVLPPEPVALGAWARLLSGPGTGPVPGAVGWVRPDQPPTPRARTTRTPTSVERVSRFRAAASPTAGRLAVYLAAAPLCLPVMQLVQRTMLPGSGPAELAEVLLGGLVRRAEEEYGPDAVQWYEMDPDVREALLSTLGRDEAVLVLKHCSEYIEQHFGKGRANFPALALAQLAGAADTVSDASPERLPVPAAHPLPAYAPGTGYPSGQDGDNGDATLVPQPFAEVAARVLERFMPLPEPFRGETPGGRPTHPAVVRARTLLARFDAEGMVQDAIDAVQLLRGATGHERPAGADPELWAEYAYATLRLWEVQGGAELLREAETAAEQAVAHPHALRERAALARVLRAAATDRRRRGDQHGALGLLRRADREYAVACAAPGLDPKEALRLTLERVGALETQWHLGGDDSALLQGAVGMLEAFADIWPDRRDRPPELPLAHGRLLLRLAAATTDPEQARGYAEQACGSLRDALTAEAAQESPGGADRARERVRTRLDLVDALLTSGGDLAEAQDHVEEALAGTSSRGLRSLLHVRAGRVRIARYTESGDLRELRDAADAFALAAAGLPRDAAGHSDVLAEWGEALLRRAGAESAARAWEPLSQAIRVLRDCRTETPTGSRHTAYRLLMLGRALILRYQLRGDRVDLREAEHLFGLAAADAADGLLAARCRLELGQTQYEAYRSLGRPTRLDDAVDAFRAAAESARDAEEEAETERRRLDAVELGAQAHHWRGMSYEAAARPRAAREAYRAARAEWSRLPDPSLGTGGPTAADTAERLAELE
;
A
#
# COMPACT_ATOMS: atom_id res chain seq x y z
N MET A 1 31.89 -60.37 17.21
CA MET A 1 30.51 -60.35 17.76
C MET A 1 29.67 -60.94 16.66
N ASP A 2 29.07 -62.11 16.87
CA ASP A 2 28.04 -62.58 15.96
C ASP A 2 26.79 -61.74 16.23
N PRO A 3 26.14 -61.18 15.19
CA PRO A 3 24.98 -60.32 15.38
C PRO A 3 23.83 -61.09 16.01
N ASP A 4 23.12 -60.46 16.94
CA ASP A 4 21.94 -61.09 17.54
C ASP A 4 20.74 -61.13 16.57
N ALA A 5 19.64 -61.78 16.96
CA ALA A 5 18.50 -61.97 16.08
C ALA A 5 17.74 -60.67 15.74
N GLU A 6 17.80 -59.64 16.59
CA GLU A 6 17.24 -58.32 16.29
C GLU A 6 18.18 -57.56 15.34
N GLU A 7 19.50 -57.55 15.61
CA GLU A 7 20.52 -56.95 14.73
C GLU A 7 20.52 -57.58 13.32
N LEU A 8 20.35 -58.90 13.21
CA LEU A 8 20.18 -59.59 11.93
C LEU A 8 18.86 -59.23 11.24
N SER A 9 17.79 -59.00 12.00
CA SER A 9 16.50 -58.57 11.44
C SER A 9 16.56 -57.12 10.92
N ASP A 10 17.25 -56.23 11.65
CA ASP A 10 17.48 -54.84 11.28
C ASP A 10 18.45 -54.75 10.09
N ALA A 11 19.48 -55.59 10.02
CA ALA A 11 20.37 -55.68 8.88
C ALA A 11 19.65 -56.20 7.61
N LEU A 12 18.79 -57.21 7.74
CA LEU A 12 17.95 -57.71 6.63
C LEU A 12 16.86 -56.71 6.23
N TRP A 13 16.34 -55.92 7.18
CA TRP A 13 15.41 -54.84 6.90
C TRP A 13 16.12 -53.69 6.17
N LEU A 14 17.26 -53.20 6.67
CA LEU A 14 18.09 -52.19 6.02
C LEU A 14 18.51 -52.63 4.62
N ALA A 15 19.05 -53.84 4.45
CA ALA A 15 19.46 -54.37 3.14
C ALA A 15 18.31 -54.43 2.11
N ARG A 16 17.06 -54.54 2.56
CA ARG A 16 15.87 -54.48 1.69
C ARG A 16 15.50 -53.05 1.27
N TRP A 17 15.89 -52.04 2.02
CA TRP A 17 15.60 -50.62 1.76
C TRP A 17 16.83 -49.80 1.30
N THR A 18 18.04 -50.37 1.35
CA THR A 18 19.30 -49.79 0.84
C THR A 18 19.84 -50.59 -0.34
N GLY A 19 19.07 -50.65 -1.43
CA GLY A 19 19.58 -51.06 -2.74
C GLY A 19 20.18 -49.84 -3.45
N ALA A 20 21.48 -49.88 -3.73
CA ALA A 20 22.20 -48.79 -4.40
C ALA A 20 21.91 -48.73 -5.91
N GLU A 21 22.21 -47.59 -6.50
CA GLU A 21 22.26 -47.36 -7.95
C GLU A 21 23.22 -48.37 -8.60
N GLY A 22 22.83 -48.91 -9.76
CA GLY A 22 23.70 -49.76 -10.56
C GLY A 22 24.62 -48.91 -11.43
N GLU A 23 25.91 -48.87 -11.11
CA GLU A 23 26.93 -48.77 -12.15
C GLU A 23 26.92 -50.08 -12.97
N ASP A 24 27.05 -49.97 -14.29
CA ASP A 24 27.57 -51.06 -15.11
C ASP A 24 28.60 -50.48 -16.09
N ASP A 25 29.70 -51.19 -16.26
CA ASP A 25 30.99 -50.67 -16.75
C ASP A 25 31.17 -50.93 -18.27
N GLY A 26 31.91 -50.09 -18.99
CA GLY A 26 31.82 -50.10 -20.47
C GLY A 26 32.74 -49.18 -21.29
N ALA A 27 34.05 -49.28 -21.06
CA ALA A 27 35.18 -48.64 -21.77
C ALA A 27 35.05 -48.20 -23.27
N VAL A 28 35.86 -47.16 -23.60
CA VAL A 28 36.71 -46.93 -24.82
C VAL A 28 36.56 -45.50 -25.40
N GLY A 29 37.68 -44.79 -25.65
CA GLY A 29 37.73 -43.90 -26.85
C GLY A 29 38.33 -42.48 -26.84
N ALA A 30 39.48 -42.23 -26.19
CA ALA A 30 40.57 -41.34 -26.67
C ALA A 30 40.39 -39.81 -26.99
N VAL A 31 41.50 -39.06 -26.80
CA VAL A 31 41.80 -37.67 -27.25
C VAL A 31 41.00 -36.55 -26.56
N GLY A 32 41.56 -35.43 -26.07
CA GLY A 32 42.94 -34.92 -25.98
C GLY A 32 42.93 -33.38 -25.77
N GLY A 33 44.04 -32.77 -25.32
CA GLY A 33 44.14 -31.32 -25.07
C GLY A 33 44.04 -30.96 -23.57
N GLU A 34 45.15 -30.94 -22.81
CA GLU A 34 46.14 -29.85 -22.66
C GLU A 34 45.77 -28.82 -21.56
N GLN A 35 46.52 -28.79 -20.45
CA GLN A 35 47.54 -27.77 -20.09
C GLN A 35 46.95 -26.40 -19.70
N GLY A 36 47.39 -25.70 -18.64
CA GLY A 36 48.41 -25.94 -17.61
C GLY A 36 48.32 -24.81 -16.56
N SER A 37 48.49 -25.10 -15.26
CA SER A 37 49.76 -24.97 -14.53
C SER A 37 50.13 -23.54 -14.05
N SER A 38 50.24 -23.37 -12.73
CA SER A 38 51.31 -22.64 -12.01
C SER A 38 50.89 -22.46 -10.53
N VAL A 39 51.24 -23.33 -9.56
CA VAL A 39 52.56 -23.63 -8.95
C VAL A 39 52.99 -22.64 -7.85
N ALA A 40 52.96 -23.13 -6.59
CA ALA A 40 53.93 -22.93 -5.48
C ALA A 40 53.22 -23.22 -4.13
N GLY A 41 53.76 -23.94 -3.14
CA GLY A 41 54.99 -24.72 -3.08
C GLY A 41 55.58 -24.82 -1.66
N THR A 42 55.26 -25.90 -0.91
CA THR A 42 55.99 -26.48 0.26
C THR A 42 56.31 -25.57 1.47
N GLY A 43 55.80 -25.80 2.69
CA GLY A 43 56.36 -26.75 3.69
C GLY A 43 56.88 -25.99 4.94
N THR A 44 57.21 -26.52 6.13
CA THR A 44 57.09 -27.86 6.78
C THR A 44 57.19 -27.67 8.33
N GLY A 45 56.79 -28.64 9.17
CA GLY A 45 57.00 -28.62 10.65
C GLY A 45 58.40 -29.14 11.09
N PRO A 46 58.64 -29.64 12.34
CA PRO A 46 57.75 -29.74 13.53
C PRO A 46 58.41 -29.42 14.93
N GLY A 47 57.63 -29.46 16.03
CA GLY A 47 58.07 -29.67 17.46
C GLY A 47 59.01 -28.64 18.13
N GLU A 48 59.30 -28.67 19.44
CA GLU A 48 58.57 -29.09 20.67
C GLU A 48 59.35 -28.56 21.93
N ALA A 49 58.70 -28.37 23.09
CA ALA A 49 59.26 -28.02 24.42
C ALA A 49 60.05 -26.67 24.61
N GLY A 50 60.02 -25.99 25.77
CA GLY A 50 59.20 -26.15 26.98
C GLY A 50 59.90 -25.68 28.27
N THR A 51 59.26 -24.82 29.09
CA THR A 51 59.59 -24.65 30.53
C THR A 51 58.44 -23.99 31.34
N GLY A 52 57.92 -24.69 32.34
CA GLY A 52 57.18 -24.11 33.49
C GLY A 52 58.16 -23.75 34.64
N PRO A 53 57.74 -23.59 35.92
CA PRO A 53 56.45 -23.94 36.55
C PRO A 53 55.69 -22.74 37.20
N GLY A 54 54.37 -22.77 37.41
CA GLY A 54 53.64 -23.38 38.55
C GLY A 54 52.79 -22.26 39.21
N GLY A 55 51.57 -22.42 39.77
CA GLY A 55 50.80 -23.58 40.24
C GLY A 55 50.35 -23.30 41.69
N GLY A 56 49.05 -23.23 42.06
CA GLY A 56 47.81 -23.36 41.28
C GLY A 56 46.56 -23.20 42.19
N GLY A 57 45.40 -23.69 41.72
CA GLY A 57 44.13 -23.75 42.47
C GLY A 57 43.14 -22.61 42.15
N GLN A 58 41.84 -22.85 41.94
CA GLN A 58 41.06 -24.09 41.80
C GLN A 58 40.00 -23.88 40.70
N ALA A 59 39.74 -24.89 39.88
CA ALA A 59 38.65 -24.86 38.90
C ALA A 59 37.62 -25.94 39.27
N GLU A 60 36.41 -25.52 39.63
CA GLU A 60 35.29 -26.43 39.82
C GLU A 60 34.71 -26.89 38.48
N GLN A 61 34.13 -28.08 38.50
CA GLN A 61 33.66 -28.81 37.34
C GLN A 61 32.25 -28.34 36.99
N ASP A 62 32.11 -27.50 35.97
CA ASP A 62 30.79 -27.19 35.43
C ASP A 62 30.33 -28.28 34.44
N ALA A 63 29.05 -28.65 34.53
CA ALA A 63 28.56 -29.91 33.98
C ALA A 63 28.37 -29.86 32.45
N ALA A 64 28.85 -30.89 31.76
CA ALA A 64 28.62 -31.08 30.33
C ALA A 64 27.12 -31.25 30.03
N GLN A 65 26.47 -30.17 29.58
CA GLN A 65 25.11 -30.23 29.03
C GLN A 65 25.16 -30.81 27.60
N PRO A 66 24.24 -31.71 27.23
CA PRO A 66 24.27 -32.38 25.93
C PRO A 66 24.02 -31.39 24.79
N ALA A 67 24.69 -31.62 23.66
CA ALA A 67 24.62 -30.78 22.47
C ALA A 67 23.16 -30.52 22.05
N ARG A 68 22.80 -29.24 21.89
CA ARG A 68 21.57 -28.85 21.21
C ARG A 68 21.66 -29.30 19.76
N TRP A 69 20.67 -30.07 19.33
CA TRP A 69 20.44 -30.33 17.92
C TRP A 69 20.14 -29.01 17.24
N VAL A 70 20.89 -28.68 16.19
CA VAL A 70 20.57 -27.55 15.31
C VAL A 70 19.35 -27.96 14.50
N GLU A 71 18.26 -27.20 14.63
CA GLU A 71 17.08 -27.39 13.79
C GLU A 71 17.43 -27.02 12.35
N PRO A 72 17.24 -27.91 11.36
CA PRO A 72 17.27 -27.51 9.97
C PRO A 72 16.01 -26.69 9.70
N GLU A 73 16.16 -25.38 9.46
CA GLU A 73 15.08 -24.48 9.05
C GLU A 73 14.46 -25.00 7.74
N ALA A 74 13.34 -25.71 7.87
CA ALA A 74 12.53 -26.14 6.74
C ALA A 74 11.64 -24.97 6.32
N ASP A 75 12.23 -24.04 5.57
CA ASP A 75 11.54 -22.88 5.02
C ASP A 75 10.44 -23.34 4.05
N VAL A 76 9.19 -23.31 4.51
CA VAL A 76 8.00 -23.57 3.69
C VAL A 76 7.50 -22.22 3.20
N PRO A 77 7.60 -21.89 1.90
CA PRO A 77 7.18 -20.59 1.39
C PRO A 77 5.64 -20.52 1.38
N VAL A 78 5.06 -20.04 2.48
CA VAL A 78 3.68 -19.54 2.48
C VAL A 78 3.66 -18.27 1.63
N PRO A 79 2.84 -18.18 0.57
CA PRO A 79 2.73 -16.98 -0.25
C PRO A 79 1.86 -15.92 0.46
N ASP A 80 2.31 -15.48 1.63
CA ASP A 80 1.83 -14.21 2.19
C ASP A 80 2.25 -13.08 1.25
N ARG A 81 1.38 -12.08 1.07
CA ARG A 81 1.65 -10.90 0.26
C ARG A 81 2.74 -10.05 0.92
N ARG A 82 3.98 -10.40 0.64
CA ARG A 82 5.17 -9.57 0.87
C ARG A 82 5.10 -8.39 -0.09
N VAL A 83 4.81 -7.21 0.43
CA VAL A 83 5.05 -5.97 -0.32
C VAL A 83 6.54 -5.73 -0.24
N THR A 84 7.22 -5.74 -1.39
CA THR A 84 8.61 -5.32 -1.47
C THR A 84 8.67 -3.81 -1.29
N LEU A 85 8.97 -3.37 -0.07
CA LEU A 85 9.43 -2.01 0.14
C LEU A 85 10.89 -1.96 -0.33
N TYR A 86 11.09 -1.24 -1.43
CA TYR A 86 12.40 -0.71 -1.75
C TYR A 86 12.71 0.36 -0.68
N PRO A 87 13.88 0.34 -0.03
CA PRO A 87 14.34 1.55 0.61
C PRO A 87 14.47 2.61 -0.48
N LEU A 88 13.71 3.71 -0.35
CA LEU A 88 14.08 4.95 -1.02
C LEU A 88 15.51 5.27 -0.57
N PRO A 89 16.47 5.49 -1.50
CA PRO A 89 17.84 5.77 -1.10
C PRO A 89 17.89 7.03 -0.25
N GLN A 90 18.37 6.92 0.98
CA GLN A 90 18.78 8.08 1.75
C GLN A 90 20.05 8.66 1.15
N ASP A 91 19.94 9.93 0.77
CA ASP A 91 20.98 10.92 0.49
C ASP A 91 22.05 10.65 -0.58
N GLY A 92 22.19 11.65 -1.45
CA GLY A 92 23.19 11.70 -2.51
C GLY A 92 24.60 11.96 -1.98
N ALA A 93 25.36 10.90 -1.72
CA ALA A 93 26.82 10.94 -1.83
C ALA A 93 27.25 10.65 -3.28
N PRO A 94 28.09 11.47 -3.93
CA PRO A 94 28.61 11.19 -5.27
C PRO A 94 29.67 10.09 -5.20
N GLY A 95 29.23 8.83 -5.18
CA GLY A 95 30.07 7.65 -4.95
C GLY A 95 29.90 6.57 -6.03
N THR A 96 30.90 6.49 -6.92
CA THR A 96 31.34 5.31 -7.70
C THR A 96 30.49 4.03 -7.70
N ARG A 97 30.14 3.58 -8.91
CA ARG A 97 29.60 2.24 -9.24
C ARG A 97 30.13 1.12 -8.32
N ALA A 98 29.28 0.64 -7.42
CA ALA A 98 29.51 -0.57 -6.64
C ALA A 98 28.43 -1.61 -6.97
N ASN A 99 28.82 -2.80 -7.40
CA ASN A 99 27.91 -3.93 -7.68
C ASN A 99 27.36 -4.54 -6.38
N GLY A 100 26.51 -3.80 -5.66
CA GLY A 100 25.75 -4.28 -4.51
C GLY A 100 24.29 -4.52 -4.87
N ARG A 101 23.83 -5.77 -4.81
CA ARG A 101 22.39 -6.09 -4.92
C ARG A 101 21.65 -5.52 -3.72
N ILE A 102 20.89 -4.44 -3.91
CA ILE A 102 19.99 -3.89 -2.90
C ILE A 102 18.92 -4.95 -2.59
N GLN A 103 18.94 -5.49 -1.37
CA GLN A 103 17.89 -6.40 -0.91
C GLN A 103 16.67 -5.57 -0.46
N ALA A 104 15.55 -5.71 -1.17
CA ALA A 104 14.27 -5.16 -0.73
C ALA A 104 13.83 -5.85 0.57
N LEU A 105 13.30 -5.10 1.53
CA LEU A 105 12.84 -5.66 2.80
C LEU A 105 11.37 -6.09 2.66
N PRO A 106 11.04 -7.40 2.78
CA PRO A 106 9.67 -7.86 2.61
C PRO A 106 8.86 -7.63 3.89
N ILE A 107 7.96 -6.64 3.90
CA ILE A 107 6.98 -6.48 4.97
C ILE A 107 5.70 -7.24 4.58
N GLY A 108 5.25 -8.12 5.47
CA GLY A 108 4.00 -8.87 5.32
C GLY A 108 2.81 -8.02 5.77
N VAL A 109 1.92 -7.66 4.85
CA VAL A 109 0.64 -7.02 5.20
C VAL A 109 -0.33 -8.12 5.66
N PRO A 110 -0.85 -8.09 6.90
CA PRO A 110 -1.74 -9.13 7.40
C PRO A 110 -3.07 -9.09 6.64
N ALA A 111 -3.26 -10.02 5.71
CA ALA A 111 -4.51 -10.13 4.98
C ALA A 111 -5.65 -10.63 5.89
N ALA A 112 -6.90 -10.22 5.63
CA ALA A 112 -8.05 -10.63 6.44
C ALA A 112 -8.21 -12.16 6.49
N PRO A 113 -8.34 -12.81 7.67
CA PRO A 113 -8.33 -14.28 7.80
C PRO A 113 -9.47 -14.95 7.02
N VAL A 114 -9.20 -16.12 6.46
CA VAL A 114 -10.17 -16.93 5.71
C VAL A 114 -11.11 -17.69 6.65
N LEU A 115 -10.60 -18.14 7.80
CA LEU A 115 -11.39 -18.76 8.84
C LEU A 115 -11.94 -17.69 9.80
N PRO A 116 -13.28 -17.57 9.98
CA PRO A 116 -13.88 -16.44 10.70
C PRO A 116 -13.55 -16.39 12.20
N SER A 117 -13.03 -17.46 12.80
CA SER A 117 -12.70 -17.49 14.24
C SER A 117 -11.60 -18.51 14.62
N LEU A 118 -10.34 -18.21 14.26
CA LEU A 118 -9.17 -19.05 14.58
C LEU A 118 -9.07 -19.44 16.07
N LEU A 119 -9.41 -18.52 16.99
CA LEU A 119 -9.42 -18.78 18.44
C LEU A 119 -10.51 -19.77 18.87
N GLU A 120 -11.67 -19.77 18.22
CA GLU A 120 -12.73 -20.74 18.51
C GLU A 120 -12.35 -22.13 17.99
N LEU A 121 -11.69 -22.18 16.82
CA LEU A 121 -11.14 -23.41 16.27
C LEU A 121 -10.10 -24.03 17.22
N GLN A 122 -9.17 -23.24 17.75
CA GLN A 122 -8.20 -23.69 18.75
C GLN A 122 -8.85 -24.16 20.05
N ARG A 123 -9.88 -23.45 20.55
CA ARG A 123 -10.66 -23.87 21.72
C ARG A 123 -11.39 -25.19 21.47
N ALA A 124 -11.96 -25.37 20.28
CA ALA A 124 -12.66 -26.58 19.88
C ALA A 124 -11.73 -27.79 19.74
N LEU A 125 -10.51 -27.59 19.24
CA LEU A 125 -9.47 -28.63 19.09
C LEU A 125 -8.75 -28.99 20.40
N ARG A 126 -8.87 -28.17 21.46
CA ARG A 126 -8.27 -28.41 22.79
C ARG A 126 -8.39 -29.85 23.33
N PRO A 127 -9.51 -30.58 23.17
CA PRO A 127 -9.62 -31.97 23.62
C PRO A 127 -8.48 -32.88 23.14
N LEU A 128 -7.92 -32.66 21.93
CA LEU A 128 -6.85 -33.49 21.37
C LEU A 128 -5.59 -33.57 22.24
N GLN A 129 -5.36 -32.64 23.19
CA GLN A 129 -4.31 -32.76 24.20
C GLN A 129 -4.48 -33.99 25.13
N ALA A 130 -5.71 -34.50 25.23
CA ALA A 130 -6.06 -35.73 25.93
C ALA A 130 -6.03 -36.98 25.03
N TYR A 131 -5.81 -36.86 23.71
CA TYR A 131 -5.67 -38.01 22.81
C TYR A 131 -4.53 -38.93 23.26
N ARG A 132 -4.75 -40.24 23.15
CA ARG A 132 -3.80 -41.31 23.46
C ARG A 132 -3.73 -42.27 22.29
N SER A 133 -2.52 -42.53 21.80
CA SER A 133 -2.25 -43.65 20.90
C SER A 133 -2.35 -44.97 21.68
N ALA A 134 -2.58 -46.08 20.96
CA ALA A 134 -2.47 -47.42 21.52
C ALA A 134 -1.01 -47.91 21.62
N ALA A 135 -0.04 -47.14 21.12
CA ALA A 135 1.38 -47.47 21.17
C ALA A 135 1.99 -47.32 22.58
N PRO A 136 3.02 -48.11 22.95
CA PRO A 136 3.81 -47.89 24.16
C PRO A 136 4.46 -46.50 24.17
N ALA A 137 4.50 -45.79 25.30
CA ALA A 137 5.03 -44.41 25.34
C ALA A 137 6.52 -44.34 24.94
N LEU A 138 6.87 -43.45 24.00
CA LEU A 138 8.25 -43.28 23.51
C LEU A 138 9.20 -42.66 24.54
N ARG A 139 8.67 -41.90 25.48
CA ARG A 139 9.45 -41.16 26.48
C ARG A 139 8.96 -41.55 27.86
N THR A 140 9.86 -42.05 28.69
CA THR A 140 9.62 -42.25 30.11
C THR A 140 10.46 -41.26 30.91
N ARG A 141 9.89 -40.68 31.96
CA ARG A 141 10.61 -39.83 32.92
C ARG A 141 10.62 -40.55 34.26
N LEU A 142 11.72 -40.43 35.00
CA LEU A 142 11.77 -40.87 36.39
C LEU A 142 10.66 -40.16 37.19
N ASP A 143 9.81 -40.94 37.86
CA ASP A 143 8.92 -40.42 38.89
C ASP A 143 9.71 -40.32 40.18
N GLU A 144 10.25 -39.13 40.45
CA GLU A 144 11.12 -38.86 41.60
C GLU A 144 10.43 -39.22 42.93
N THR A 145 9.12 -39.00 43.05
CA THR A 145 8.34 -39.32 44.25
C THR A 145 8.12 -40.82 44.40
N ALA A 146 7.65 -41.51 43.35
CA ALA A 146 7.44 -42.96 43.42
C ALA A 146 8.78 -43.72 43.55
N THR A 147 9.86 -43.20 42.97
CA THR A 147 11.24 -43.69 43.16
C THR A 147 11.66 -43.55 44.61
N ALA A 148 11.48 -42.38 45.22
CA ALA A 148 11.81 -42.16 46.63
C ALA A 148 10.98 -43.07 47.57
N GLU A 149 9.67 -43.19 47.33
CA GLU A 149 8.79 -44.08 48.10
C GLU A 149 9.18 -45.56 47.98
N LEU A 150 9.42 -46.04 46.75
CA LEU A 150 9.80 -47.44 46.52
C LEU A 150 11.17 -47.74 47.12
N SER A 151 12.13 -46.82 46.98
CA SER A 151 13.49 -46.96 47.53
C SER A 151 13.49 -46.92 49.07
N ALA A 152 12.65 -46.08 49.67
CA ALA A 152 12.46 -46.06 51.13
C ALA A 152 11.83 -47.35 51.65
N ARG A 153 10.81 -47.89 50.95
CA ARG A 153 10.20 -49.19 51.29
C ARG A 153 11.15 -50.37 51.07
N ALA A 154 12.09 -50.26 50.12
CA ALA A 154 13.12 -51.25 49.83
C ALA A 154 14.37 -51.15 50.73
N GLY A 155 14.31 -50.38 51.84
CA GLY A 155 15.39 -50.32 52.83
C GLY A 155 16.61 -49.50 52.39
N GLY A 156 16.45 -48.56 51.46
CA GLY A 156 17.51 -47.66 50.98
C GLY A 156 18.16 -48.07 49.65
N LEU A 157 17.73 -49.17 49.04
CA LEU A 157 18.13 -49.51 47.68
C LEU A 157 17.41 -48.58 46.67
N ILE A 158 18.16 -47.84 45.85
CA ILE A 158 17.56 -46.92 44.87
C ILE A 158 16.92 -47.72 43.72
N LEU A 159 15.58 -47.70 43.67
CA LEU A 159 14.77 -48.40 42.67
C LEU A 159 14.04 -47.37 41.78
N PRO A 160 14.56 -47.06 40.58
CA PRO A 160 13.99 -46.03 39.72
C PRO A 160 12.63 -46.44 39.16
N VAL A 161 11.58 -45.71 39.53
CA VAL A 161 10.23 -45.87 38.99
C VAL A 161 10.06 -44.93 37.81
N HIS A 162 9.93 -45.47 36.60
CA HIS A 162 9.73 -44.68 35.39
C HIS A 162 8.25 -44.54 35.05
N ARG A 163 7.77 -43.30 34.88
CA ARG A 163 6.42 -43.01 34.37
C ARG A 163 6.46 -42.62 32.89
N ALA A 164 5.46 -43.05 32.13
CA ALA A 164 5.26 -42.60 30.76
C ALA A 164 5.04 -41.07 30.70
N VAL A 165 5.71 -40.39 29.77
CA VAL A 165 5.46 -38.98 29.43
C VAL A 165 4.44 -38.95 28.31
N ILE A 166 3.17 -38.83 28.69
CA ILE A 166 2.01 -39.01 27.80
C ILE A 166 1.65 -37.71 27.04
N ARG A 167 2.31 -36.57 27.34
CA ARG A 167 2.13 -35.31 26.59
C ARG A 167 2.96 -35.34 25.30
N ARG A 168 2.36 -34.96 24.18
CA ARG A 168 2.99 -34.84 22.85
C ARG A 168 3.54 -36.15 22.25
N ASP A 169 2.98 -37.31 22.62
CA ASP A 169 3.35 -38.62 22.04
C ASP A 169 2.69 -38.88 20.66
N ALA A 170 1.63 -38.15 20.33
CA ALA A 170 1.00 -38.20 19.00
C ALA A 170 1.69 -37.24 18.01
N ARG A 171 1.71 -37.63 16.74
CA ARG A 171 2.17 -36.80 15.61
C ARG A 171 0.97 -36.42 14.73
N LEU A 172 1.01 -35.28 14.06
CA LEU A 172 -0.02 -34.88 13.09
C LEU A 172 0.58 -34.90 11.68
N GLN A 173 -0.16 -35.45 10.72
CA GLN A 173 0.14 -35.39 9.30
C GLN A 173 -0.99 -34.61 8.61
N LEU A 174 -0.69 -33.39 8.16
CA LEU A 174 -1.59 -32.58 7.35
C LEU A 174 -1.25 -32.80 5.88
N VAL A 175 -2.19 -33.37 5.12
CA VAL A 175 -2.02 -33.64 3.69
C VAL A 175 -2.94 -32.72 2.91
N LEU A 176 -2.40 -31.88 2.04
CA LEU A 176 -3.20 -31.07 1.11
C LEU A 176 -3.27 -31.76 -0.26
N ASP A 177 -4.47 -31.94 -0.81
CA ASP A 177 -4.64 -32.37 -2.20
C ASP A 177 -4.13 -31.29 -3.16
N ALA A 178 -3.21 -31.62 -4.06
CA ALA A 178 -2.60 -30.67 -5.01
C ALA A 178 -3.41 -30.50 -6.31
N ALA A 179 -4.67 -30.94 -6.35
CA ALA A 179 -5.56 -30.66 -7.47
C ALA A 179 -5.69 -29.14 -7.75
N PRO A 180 -5.83 -28.69 -9.01
CA PRO A 180 -5.87 -27.25 -9.33
C PRO A 180 -6.97 -26.45 -8.59
N SER A 181 -8.11 -27.07 -8.31
CA SER A 181 -9.21 -26.50 -7.52
C SER A 181 -8.85 -26.25 -6.05
N MET A 182 -7.80 -26.90 -5.53
CA MET A 182 -7.35 -26.77 -4.15
C MET A 182 -6.53 -25.50 -3.89
N ARG A 183 -5.95 -24.87 -4.92
CA ARG A 183 -5.17 -23.61 -4.79
C ARG A 183 -5.98 -22.45 -4.20
N VAL A 184 -7.31 -22.48 -4.35
CA VAL A 184 -8.22 -21.52 -3.71
C VAL A 184 -8.16 -21.59 -2.17
N TRP A 185 -7.75 -22.74 -1.63
CA TRP A 185 -7.76 -23.09 -0.21
C TRP A 185 -6.37 -23.08 0.45
N ASP A 186 -5.29 -22.80 -0.28
CA ASP A 186 -3.90 -22.77 0.23
C ASP A 186 -3.79 -21.94 1.52
N ARG A 187 -4.51 -20.82 1.57
CA ARG A 187 -4.53 -19.92 2.74
C ARG A 187 -5.33 -20.45 3.92
N MET A 188 -6.48 -21.08 3.67
CA MET A 188 -7.24 -21.78 4.71
C MET A 188 -6.40 -22.94 5.29
N PHE A 189 -5.61 -23.61 4.46
CA PHE A 189 -4.69 -24.67 4.88
C PHE A 189 -3.56 -24.12 5.76
N ALA A 190 -2.97 -22.98 5.42
CA ALA A 190 -1.97 -22.31 6.26
C ALA A 190 -2.53 -21.90 7.64
N GLU A 191 -3.72 -21.28 7.68
CA GLU A 191 -4.40 -20.92 8.93
C GLU A 191 -4.75 -22.15 9.79
N LEU A 192 -5.17 -23.25 9.14
CA LEU A 192 -5.43 -24.54 9.80
C LEU A 192 -4.15 -25.17 10.38
N HIS A 193 -3.05 -25.16 9.62
CA HIS A 193 -1.75 -25.62 10.09
C HIS A 193 -1.29 -24.83 11.32
N GLN A 194 -1.42 -23.50 11.28
CA GLN A 194 -1.15 -22.62 12.42
C GLN A 194 -2.04 -22.94 13.63
N ALA A 195 -3.33 -23.24 13.44
CA ALA A 195 -4.23 -23.64 14.52
C ALA A 195 -3.78 -24.94 15.21
N PHE A 196 -3.33 -25.94 14.44
CA PHE A 196 -2.81 -27.19 14.99
C PHE A 196 -1.42 -27.05 15.63
N ALA A 197 -0.55 -26.17 15.11
CA ALA A 197 0.74 -25.86 15.72
C ALA A 197 0.58 -25.19 17.09
N GLN A 198 -0.25 -24.15 17.18
CA GLN A 198 -0.48 -23.40 18.42
C GLN A 198 -1.24 -24.21 19.50
N LEU A 199 -1.92 -25.29 19.11
CA LEU A 199 -2.58 -26.22 20.04
C LEU A 199 -1.60 -26.98 20.96
N GLY A 200 -0.36 -27.20 20.53
CA GLY A 200 0.70 -27.84 21.33
C GLY A 200 0.42 -29.28 21.78
N ALA A 201 -0.58 -29.95 21.19
CA ALA A 201 -0.97 -31.33 21.52
C ALA A 201 -0.03 -32.40 20.91
N PHE A 202 0.61 -32.08 19.78
CA PHE A 202 1.45 -32.99 19.02
C PHE A 202 2.94 -32.78 19.34
N GLY A 203 3.73 -33.85 19.16
CA GLY A 203 5.19 -33.78 19.24
C GLY A 203 5.86 -33.33 17.95
N ASP A 204 5.17 -33.51 16.83
CA ASP A 204 5.60 -33.18 15.48
C ASP A 204 4.37 -32.96 14.58
N ILE A 205 4.46 -32.05 13.62
CA ILE A 205 3.42 -31.73 12.64
C ILE A 205 4.06 -31.69 11.26
N GLN A 206 3.69 -32.66 10.42
CA GLN A 206 4.25 -32.84 9.09
C GLN A 206 3.23 -32.41 8.03
N VAL A 207 3.64 -31.49 7.16
CA VAL A 207 2.87 -31.06 5.98
C VAL A 207 3.32 -31.86 4.77
N SER A 208 2.38 -32.27 3.92
CA SER A 208 2.69 -32.88 2.62
C SER A 208 1.60 -32.56 1.60
N HIS A 209 1.99 -32.46 0.33
CA HIS A 209 1.08 -32.23 -0.79
C HIS A 209 0.91 -33.52 -1.58
N LEU A 210 -0.34 -33.90 -1.85
CA LEU A 210 -0.71 -35.12 -2.55
C LEU A 210 -0.86 -34.83 -4.04
N HIS A 211 0.10 -35.31 -4.83
CA HIS A 211 0.25 -35.08 -6.26
C HIS A 211 -0.20 -36.29 -7.08
N THR A 212 -0.59 -36.03 -8.33
CA THR A 212 -0.70 -37.08 -9.34
C THR A 212 0.67 -37.24 -9.99
N GLY A 213 1.34 -38.37 -9.76
CA GLY A 213 2.65 -38.67 -10.35
C GLY A 213 2.58 -38.91 -11.87
N PRO A 214 3.74 -39.05 -12.55
CA PRO A 214 3.79 -39.24 -14.00
C PRO A 214 3.01 -40.47 -14.49
N ASP A 215 3.05 -41.58 -13.76
CA ASP A 215 2.27 -42.80 -14.05
C ASP A 215 0.78 -42.70 -13.60
N GLY A 216 0.36 -41.50 -13.22
CA GLY A 216 -0.91 -41.18 -12.58
C GLY A 216 -1.05 -41.69 -11.15
N GLU A 217 -0.03 -42.37 -10.60
CA GLU A 217 -0.03 -42.89 -9.23
C GLU A 217 -0.12 -41.76 -8.19
N ALA A 218 -0.59 -42.09 -6.99
CA ALA A 218 -0.59 -41.13 -5.89
C ALA A 218 0.84 -40.94 -5.37
N ALA A 219 1.35 -39.70 -5.41
CA ALA A 219 2.67 -39.33 -4.94
C ALA A 219 2.57 -38.22 -3.88
N VAL A 220 3.58 -38.08 -3.03
CA VAL A 220 3.63 -37.01 -2.01
C VAL A 220 4.91 -36.19 -2.11
N SER A 221 4.77 -34.87 -1.99
CA SER A 221 5.88 -33.92 -1.93
C SER A 221 5.78 -33.06 -0.67
N ARG A 222 6.89 -32.36 -0.35
CA ARG A 222 6.88 -31.28 0.65
C ARG A 222 6.45 -29.92 0.06
N SER A 223 6.36 -29.80 -1.26
CA SER A 223 5.94 -28.57 -1.96
C SER A 223 4.58 -28.71 -2.63
N ALA A 224 3.86 -27.60 -2.72
CA ALA A 224 2.62 -27.46 -3.50
C ALA A 224 2.86 -27.53 -5.01
N ASP A 225 4.09 -27.27 -5.46
CA ASP A 225 4.55 -27.58 -6.82
C ASP A 225 5.21 -28.97 -6.87
N ALA A 226 4.91 -29.74 -7.92
CA ALA A 226 5.44 -31.07 -8.16
C ALA A 226 6.91 -31.06 -8.63
N HIS A 227 7.39 -29.93 -9.18
CA HIS A 227 8.76 -29.80 -9.68
C HIS A 227 9.74 -29.21 -8.65
N ALA A 228 9.27 -28.33 -7.77
CA ALA A 228 10.07 -27.70 -6.72
C ALA A 228 10.63 -28.65 -5.64
N ALA A 229 10.08 -29.86 -5.47
CA ALA A 229 10.60 -30.84 -4.51
C ALA A 229 10.30 -32.29 -4.92
N PRO A 230 11.19 -33.26 -4.62
CA PRO A 230 11.05 -34.66 -5.06
C PRO A 230 9.71 -35.29 -4.70
N LEU A 231 9.10 -35.96 -5.68
CA LEU A 231 7.95 -36.82 -5.49
C LEU A 231 8.37 -38.12 -4.81
N HIS A 232 7.70 -38.49 -3.72
CA HIS A 232 7.91 -39.74 -2.99
C HIS A 232 6.65 -40.62 -2.99
N THR A 233 6.82 -41.91 -2.67
CA THR A 233 5.70 -42.85 -2.55
C THR A 233 4.80 -42.48 -1.35
N VAL A 234 3.49 -42.73 -1.49
CA VAL A 234 2.51 -42.51 -0.41
C VAL A 234 2.76 -43.34 0.85
N GLU A 235 3.60 -44.37 0.78
CA GLU A 235 4.03 -45.19 1.92
C GLU A 235 4.70 -44.35 3.01
N ARG A 236 5.32 -43.21 2.68
CA ARG A 236 5.87 -42.26 3.66
C ARG A 236 4.81 -41.67 4.61
N LEU A 237 3.54 -41.62 4.20
CA LEU A 237 2.43 -41.20 5.06
C LEU A 237 2.05 -42.27 6.09
N SER A 238 2.35 -43.54 5.82
CA SER A 238 2.02 -44.66 6.70
C SER A 238 2.91 -44.68 7.94
N ASP A 239 2.29 -44.87 9.11
CA ASP A 239 2.96 -45.05 10.39
C ASP A 239 2.42 -46.33 11.04
N PRO A 240 3.14 -47.46 10.98
CA PRO A 240 2.68 -48.72 11.56
C PRO A 240 2.64 -48.68 13.10
N THR A 241 3.18 -47.65 13.75
CA THR A 241 3.10 -47.48 15.21
C THR A 241 1.75 -46.92 15.67
N GLY A 242 0.92 -46.38 14.78
CA GLY A 242 -0.40 -45.81 15.13
C GLY A 242 -0.34 -44.55 15.99
N ARG A 243 0.76 -43.78 15.94
CA ARG A 243 0.91 -42.49 16.66
C ARG A 243 0.53 -41.28 15.82
N ARG A 244 0.65 -41.40 14.49
CA ARG A 244 0.33 -40.34 13.53
C ARG A 244 -1.18 -40.24 13.28
N ILE A 245 -1.79 -39.09 13.58
CA ILE A 245 -3.13 -38.74 13.11
C ILE A 245 -2.99 -38.11 11.72
N THR A 246 -3.80 -38.52 10.75
CA THR A 246 -3.77 -37.93 9.40
C THR A 246 -5.03 -37.15 9.10
N VAL A 247 -4.88 -35.91 8.62
CA VAL A 247 -5.97 -35.07 8.13
C VAL A 247 -5.70 -34.72 6.67
N LEU A 248 -6.53 -35.25 5.76
CA LEU A 248 -6.48 -34.95 4.33
C LEU A 248 -7.41 -33.78 4.03
N VAL A 249 -6.86 -32.67 3.56
CA VAL A 249 -7.61 -31.48 3.12
C VAL A 249 -7.83 -31.59 1.61
N SER A 250 -9.08 -31.80 1.18
CA SER A 250 -9.42 -32.04 -0.23
C SER A 250 -10.88 -31.69 -0.54
N ASP A 251 -11.13 -31.13 -1.72
CA ASP A 251 -12.47 -30.94 -2.28
C ASP A 251 -13.13 -32.25 -2.77
N CYS A 252 -12.37 -33.34 -2.77
CA CYS A 252 -12.76 -34.67 -3.25
C CYS A 252 -13.20 -34.72 -4.73
N ALA A 253 -12.69 -33.81 -5.57
CA ALA A 253 -13.02 -33.73 -7.01
C ALA A 253 -11.82 -34.02 -7.94
N GLY A 254 -10.60 -34.01 -7.42
CA GLY A 254 -9.35 -34.16 -8.17
C GLY A 254 -9.13 -35.50 -8.90
N PRO A 255 -8.09 -35.60 -9.76
CA PRO A 255 -7.81 -36.78 -10.58
C PRO A 255 -7.63 -38.08 -9.78
N LEU A 256 -6.99 -38.02 -8.61
CA LEU A 256 -6.75 -39.18 -7.73
C LEU A 256 -8.04 -39.77 -7.14
N TRP A 257 -9.07 -38.95 -6.97
CA TRP A 257 -10.40 -39.42 -6.58
C TRP A 257 -11.12 -40.10 -7.75
N ARG A 258 -10.92 -39.59 -8.97
CA ARG A 258 -11.51 -40.16 -10.19
C ARG A 258 -10.93 -41.53 -10.52
N THR A 259 -9.65 -41.76 -10.25
CA THR A 259 -8.99 -43.07 -10.41
C THR A 259 -9.25 -44.03 -9.24
N GLY A 260 -9.85 -43.55 -8.15
CA GLY A 260 -10.05 -44.31 -6.90
C GLY A 260 -8.79 -44.42 -6.03
N ARG A 261 -7.63 -43.89 -6.48
CA ARG A 261 -6.35 -43.97 -5.77
C ARG A 261 -6.41 -43.26 -4.41
N ALA A 262 -7.10 -42.12 -4.31
CA ALA A 262 -7.31 -41.41 -3.05
C ALA A 262 -8.10 -42.24 -2.02
N HIS A 263 -9.17 -42.94 -2.42
CA HIS A 263 -9.94 -43.82 -1.53
C HIS A 263 -9.12 -45.00 -1.03
N ARG A 264 -8.29 -45.61 -1.90
CA ARG A 264 -7.41 -46.74 -1.51
C ARG A 264 -6.35 -46.27 -0.51
N LEU A 265 -5.79 -45.07 -0.70
CA LEU A 265 -4.88 -44.44 0.26
C LEU A 265 -5.56 -44.21 1.62
N LEU A 266 -6.76 -43.61 1.63
CA LEU A 266 -7.52 -43.40 2.87
C LEU A 266 -7.86 -44.72 3.57
N HIS A 267 -8.26 -45.75 2.81
CA HIS A 267 -8.50 -47.09 3.35
C HIS A 267 -7.23 -47.69 3.97
N HIS A 268 -6.06 -47.54 3.32
CA HIS A 268 -4.79 -48.01 3.86
C HIS A 268 -4.43 -47.30 5.17
N LEU A 269 -4.49 -45.96 5.20
CA LEU A 269 -4.14 -45.17 6.38
C LEU A 269 -5.12 -45.37 7.55
N ALA A 270 -6.42 -45.48 7.27
CA ALA A 270 -7.47 -45.68 8.28
C ALA A 270 -7.39 -47.04 9.00
N ARG A 271 -6.63 -48.01 8.46
CA ARG A 271 -6.31 -49.27 9.14
C ARG A 271 -5.19 -49.14 10.17
N LEU A 272 -4.34 -48.11 10.06
CA LEU A 272 -3.15 -47.93 10.91
C LEU A 272 -3.41 -46.93 12.04
N ALA A 273 -4.15 -45.85 11.76
CA ALA A 273 -4.30 -44.74 12.69
C ALA A 273 -5.58 -43.91 12.37
N PRO A 274 -5.95 -42.91 13.21
CA PRO A 274 -7.09 -42.06 12.93
C PRO A 274 -6.86 -41.22 11.67
N VAL A 275 -7.80 -41.29 10.74
CA VAL A 275 -7.81 -40.49 9.51
C VAL A 275 -9.12 -39.69 9.45
N ALA A 276 -9.05 -38.44 9.01
CA ALA A 276 -10.21 -37.64 8.64
C ALA A 276 -9.96 -36.92 7.31
N VAL A 277 -11.04 -36.68 6.55
CA VAL A 277 -11.02 -35.79 5.39
C VAL A 277 -11.67 -34.47 5.80
N LEU A 278 -10.93 -33.38 5.67
CA LEU A 278 -11.50 -32.04 5.81
C LEU A 278 -11.86 -31.55 4.41
N GLN A 279 -13.16 -31.41 4.17
CA GLN A 279 -13.71 -31.06 2.87
C GLN A 279 -14.24 -29.62 2.91
N PRO A 280 -13.54 -28.65 2.28
CA PRO A 280 -13.83 -27.23 2.47
C PRO A 280 -15.02 -26.72 1.66
N LEU A 281 -15.51 -27.51 0.69
CA LEU A 281 -16.75 -27.20 -0.03
C LEU A 281 -17.97 -27.19 0.92
N PRO A 282 -19.00 -26.37 0.65
CA PRO A 282 -20.26 -26.43 1.40
C PRO A 282 -20.89 -27.84 1.39
N GLN A 283 -21.36 -28.31 2.55
CA GLN A 283 -21.80 -29.70 2.77
C GLN A 283 -22.86 -30.19 1.75
N ARG A 284 -23.71 -29.30 1.24
CA ARG A 284 -24.70 -29.59 0.17
C ARG A 284 -24.08 -30.15 -1.13
N LEU A 285 -22.80 -29.93 -1.36
CA LEU A 285 -22.07 -30.36 -2.55
C LEU A 285 -21.34 -31.70 -2.35
N TRP A 286 -21.17 -32.18 -1.12
CA TRP A 286 -20.35 -33.36 -0.82
C TRP A 286 -20.87 -34.63 -1.53
N ASN A 287 -22.19 -34.79 -1.63
CA ASN A 287 -22.81 -35.90 -2.38
C ASN A 287 -22.69 -35.79 -3.91
N ARG A 288 -22.04 -34.73 -4.43
CA ARG A 288 -21.70 -34.54 -5.84
C ARG A 288 -20.19 -34.62 -6.10
N THR A 289 -19.38 -34.73 -5.06
CA THR A 289 -17.94 -35.02 -5.21
C THR A 289 -17.73 -36.53 -5.32
N LEU A 290 -16.49 -36.95 -5.49
CA LEU A 290 -16.13 -38.35 -5.67
C LEU A 290 -15.97 -39.10 -4.32
N LEU A 291 -16.22 -38.42 -3.20
CA LEU A 291 -16.39 -39.01 -1.86
C LEU A 291 -17.78 -38.63 -1.30
N PRO A 292 -18.87 -39.30 -1.75
CA PRO A 292 -20.20 -39.05 -1.23
C PRO A 292 -20.29 -39.46 0.26
N VAL A 293 -21.09 -38.73 1.03
CA VAL A 293 -21.17 -38.90 2.48
C VAL A 293 -22.48 -39.53 2.95
N THR A 294 -22.38 -40.33 4.01
CA THR A 294 -23.52 -40.76 4.84
C THR A 294 -23.47 -40.00 6.17
N TYR A 295 -24.60 -39.44 6.61
CA TYR A 295 -24.71 -38.77 7.91
C TYR A 295 -25.16 -39.76 8.98
N GLY A 296 -24.55 -39.71 10.17
CA GLY A 296 -24.87 -40.60 11.28
C GLY A 296 -24.17 -40.20 12.58
N GLU A 297 -24.35 -41.02 13.60
CA GLU A 297 -23.64 -40.91 14.87
C GLU A 297 -22.37 -41.77 14.86
N LEU A 298 -21.25 -41.15 15.21
CA LEU A 298 -19.94 -41.76 15.26
C LEU A 298 -19.59 -42.13 16.70
N THR A 299 -19.07 -43.34 16.87
CA THR A 299 -18.52 -43.83 18.13
C THR A 299 -17.16 -44.48 17.86
N ARG A 300 -16.21 -44.27 18.78
CA ARG A 300 -14.89 -44.91 18.70
C ARG A 300 -15.02 -46.35 19.22
N GLY A 301 -14.58 -47.31 18.43
CA GLY A 301 -14.41 -48.70 18.85
C GLY A 301 -13.04 -48.93 19.49
N ASP A 302 -12.99 -49.85 20.44
CA ASP A 302 -11.74 -50.29 21.07
C ASP A 302 -11.13 -51.43 20.24
N THR A 303 -10.15 -51.08 19.40
CA THR A 303 -9.35 -52.04 18.63
C THR A 303 -7.86 -51.89 18.91
N LEU A 304 -7.19 -53.00 19.17
CA LEU A 304 -5.73 -53.07 19.29
C LEU A 304 -5.10 -52.65 17.95
N GLY A 305 -4.30 -51.58 17.97
CA GLY A 305 -3.55 -51.12 16.80
C GLY A 305 -4.27 -50.18 15.82
N GLY A 306 -5.45 -49.63 16.17
CA GLY A 306 -6.11 -48.62 15.34
C GLY A 306 -7.42 -48.10 15.92
N THR A 307 -7.88 -46.92 15.49
CA THR A 307 -9.21 -46.40 15.88
C THR A 307 -10.27 -46.87 14.89
N SER A 308 -10.86 -48.04 15.15
CA SER A 308 -12.10 -48.40 14.47
C SER A 308 -13.19 -47.38 14.81
N LEU A 309 -13.96 -46.99 13.81
CA LEU A 309 -15.09 -46.08 13.96
C LEU A 309 -16.37 -46.85 13.63
N HIS A 310 -17.34 -46.76 14.52
CA HIS A 310 -18.67 -47.36 14.33
C HIS A 310 -19.67 -46.27 14.03
N VAL A 311 -20.44 -46.46 12.96
CA VAL A 311 -21.47 -45.54 12.47
C VAL A 311 -22.83 -46.08 12.86
N ARG A 312 -23.67 -45.23 13.46
CA ARG A 312 -25.08 -45.51 13.75
C ARG A 312 -25.95 -44.54 12.94
N THR A 313 -27.13 -44.99 12.52
CA THR A 313 -28.14 -44.09 11.98
C THR A 313 -28.65 -43.15 13.08
N HIS A 314 -29.30 -42.05 12.70
CA HIS A 314 -29.91 -41.13 13.68
C HIS A 314 -31.04 -41.78 14.51
N ALA A 315 -31.59 -42.91 14.05
CA ALA A 315 -32.50 -43.76 14.83
C ALA A 315 -31.77 -44.75 15.77
N GLY A 316 -30.45 -44.60 15.95
CA GLY A 316 -29.62 -45.42 16.82
C GLY A 316 -29.25 -46.81 16.30
N ALA A 317 -29.73 -47.23 15.11
CA ALA A 317 -29.42 -48.55 14.54
C ALA A 317 -27.99 -48.58 13.95
N PRO A 318 -27.19 -49.64 14.17
CA PRO A 318 -25.83 -49.72 13.62
C PRO A 318 -25.85 -49.84 12.09
N VAL A 319 -24.98 -49.10 11.41
CA VAL A 319 -24.74 -49.25 9.97
C VAL A 319 -23.63 -50.28 9.78
N VAL A 320 -23.98 -51.46 9.27
CA VAL A 320 -23.02 -52.53 8.97
C VAL A 320 -22.59 -52.40 7.51
N PRO A 321 -21.34 -51.98 7.22
CA PRO A 321 -20.86 -51.90 5.85
C PRO A 321 -20.47 -53.29 5.31
N PRO A 322 -20.30 -53.44 3.98
CA PRO A 322 -19.76 -54.68 3.41
C PRO A 322 -18.35 -55.00 3.95
N PRO A 323 -17.91 -56.28 3.90
CA PRO A 323 -16.58 -56.67 4.35
C PRO A 323 -15.46 -55.88 3.66
N GLY A 324 -14.51 -55.37 4.43
CA GLY A 324 -13.38 -54.58 3.91
C GLY A 324 -13.68 -53.12 3.55
N VAL A 325 -14.87 -52.61 3.86
CA VAL A 325 -15.20 -51.18 3.69
C VAL A 325 -15.04 -50.46 5.03
N LEU A 326 -14.32 -49.34 5.06
CA LEU A 326 -14.06 -48.56 6.28
C LEU A 326 -14.74 -47.19 6.26
N PRO A 327 -15.28 -46.72 7.40
CA PRO A 327 -15.80 -45.37 7.56
C PRO A 327 -14.68 -44.36 7.84
N VAL A 328 -14.58 -43.31 7.04
CA VAL A 328 -13.68 -42.16 7.27
C VAL A 328 -14.53 -40.90 7.52
N PRO A 329 -14.36 -40.20 8.66
CA PRO A 329 -15.03 -38.94 8.93
C PRO A 329 -14.73 -37.88 7.87
N VAL A 330 -15.77 -37.23 7.38
CA VAL A 330 -15.69 -36.05 6.50
C VAL A 330 -16.17 -34.83 7.30
N LEU A 331 -15.32 -33.81 7.39
CA LEU A 331 -15.48 -32.66 8.29
C LEU A 331 -15.46 -31.35 7.49
N PRO A 332 -16.34 -30.38 7.78
CA PRO A 332 -16.14 -29.02 7.32
C PRO A 332 -15.01 -28.34 8.14
N PRO A 333 -14.38 -27.28 7.64
CA PRO A 333 -13.40 -26.45 8.37
C PRO A 333 -14.04 -25.57 9.47
N GLU A 334 -14.98 -26.12 10.24
CA GLU A 334 -15.78 -25.39 11.25
C GLU A 334 -15.43 -25.85 12.67
N PRO A 335 -15.35 -24.93 13.66
CA PRO A 335 -15.04 -25.27 15.05
C PRO A 335 -15.96 -26.33 15.65
N VAL A 336 -17.26 -26.33 15.32
CA VAL A 336 -18.24 -27.28 15.87
C VAL A 336 -17.88 -28.72 15.47
N ALA A 337 -17.64 -28.96 14.19
CA ALA A 337 -17.37 -30.31 13.66
C ALA A 337 -15.96 -30.79 14.00
N LEU A 338 -14.95 -29.91 13.91
CA LEU A 338 -13.58 -30.26 14.31
C LEU A 338 -13.46 -30.49 15.82
N GLY A 339 -14.22 -29.75 16.65
CA GLY A 339 -14.32 -30.02 18.08
C GLY A 339 -15.09 -31.29 18.42
N ALA A 340 -16.09 -31.64 17.60
CA ALA A 340 -16.84 -32.89 17.73
C ALA A 340 -15.93 -34.11 17.43
N TRP A 341 -15.18 -34.06 16.34
CA TRP A 341 -14.15 -35.05 16.00
C TRP A 341 -13.01 -35.09 17.04
N ALA A 342 -12.55 -33.93 17.52
CA ALA A 342 -11.56 -33.87 18.60
C ALA A 342 -12.03 -34.62 19.85
N ARG A 343 -13.28 -34.41 20.29
CA ARG A 343 -13.87 -35.14 21.42
C ARG A 343 -13.92 -36.65 21.17
N LEU A 344 -14.43 -37.07 20.00
CA LEU A 344 -14.50 -38.49 19.57
C LEU A 344 -13.14 -39.22 19.67
N LEU A 345 -12.04 -38.53 19.34
CA LEU A 345 -10.70 -39.10 19.48
C LEU A 345 -10.16 -39.07 20.91
N SER A 346 -10.58 -38.12 21.75
CA SER A 346 -9.91 -37.80 23.02
C SER A 346 -10.20 -38.74 24.19
N GLY A 347 -11.14 -39.68 24.06
CA GLY A 347 -11.31 -40.76 25.03
C GLY A 347 -12.63 -41.54 24.92
N PRO A 348 -12.69 -42.75 25.48
CA PRO A 348 -13.83 -43.68 25.35
C PRO A 348 -15.12 -43.25 26.07
N GLY A 349 -15.08 -42.14 26.82
CA GLY A 349 -16.23 -41.61 27.57
C GLY A 349 -17.01 -40.49 26.85
N THR A 350 -16.67 -40.14 25.61
CA THR A 350 -17.47 -39.19 24.82
C THR A 350 -18.59 -39.93 24.11
N GLY A 351 -19.84 -39.52 24.36
CA GLY A 351 -21.02 -40.13 23.75
C GLY A 351 -21.07 -40.00 22.22
N PRO A 352 -22.03 -40.64 21.55
CA PRO A 352 -22.15 -40.61 20.09
C PRO A 352 -22.10 -39.19 19.52
N VAL A 353 -21.26 -39.01 18.51
CA VAL A 353 -20.99 -37.70 17.91
C VAL A 353 -21.62 -37.63 16.51
N PRO A 354 -22.54 -36.69 16.22
CA PRO A 354 -23.07 -36.54 14.87
C PRO A 354 -21.97 -36.12 13.89
N GLY A 355 -21.89 -36.78 12.75
CA GLY A 355 -20.88 -36.52 11.73
C GLY A 355 -21.23 -37.12 10.36
N ALA A 356 -20.46 -36.70 9.35
CA ALA A 356 -20.54 -37.25 8.00
C ALA A 356 -19.42 -38.28 7.78
N VAL A 357 -19.68 -39.29 6.97
CA VAL A 357 -18.79 -40.42 6.71
C VAL A 357 -18.67 -40.69 5.22
N GLY A 358 -17.45 -40.67 4.71
CA GLY A 358 -17.09 -41.25 3.43
C GLY A 358 -16.73 -42.72 3.61
N TRP A 359 -17.30 -43.61 2.79
CA TRP A 359 -16.98 -45.03 2.81
C TRP A 359 -15.86 -45.34 1.83
N VAL A 360 -14.76 -45.92 2.30
CA VAL A 360 -13.56 -46.21 1.50
C VAL A 360 -13.26 -47.70 1.42
N ARG A 361 -12.67 -48.14 0.31
CA ARG A 361 -12.44 -49.54 -0.04
C ARG A 361 -11.01 -49.78 -0.52
N PRO A 362 -10.40 -50.97 -0.27
CA PRO A 362 -9.10 -51.33 -0.80
C PRO A 362 -9.12 -51.51 -2.32
N ASP A 363 -10.26 -51.92 -2.86
CA ASP A 363 -10.49 -52.26 -4.26
C ASP A 363 -11.25 -51.16 -5.03
N GLN A 364 -11.27 -49.92 -4.52
CA GLN A 364 -12.09 -48.84 -5.08
C GLN A 364 -11.90 -48.71 -6.60
N PRO A 365 -12.93 -48.90 -7.43
CA PRO A 365 -12.81 -48.81 -8.88
C PRO A 365 -12.65 -47.34 -9.33
N PRO A 366 -11.99 -47.09 -10.47
CA PRO A 366 -12.03 -45.77 -11.09
C PRO A 366 -13.46 -45.42 -11.48
N THR A 367 -13.83 -44.16 -11.33
CA THR A 367 -15.15 -43.66 -11.68
C THR A 367 -15.35 -43.81 -13.20
N PRO A 368 -16.42 -44.47 -13.67
CA PRO A 368 -16.63 -44.68 -15.10
C PRO A 368 -16.74 -43.33 -15.81
N ARG A 369 -15.91 -43.12 -16.84
CA ARG A 369 -16.03 -41.96 -17.73
C ARG A 369 -17.44 -41.96 -18.32
N ALA A 370 -18.17 -40.86 -18.14
CA ALA A 370 -19.50 -40.71 -18.70
C ALA A 370 -19.43 -40.91 -20.22
N ARG A 371 -20.20 -41.86 -20.76
CA ARG A 371 -20.31 -42.05 -22.21
C ARG A 371 -21.00 -40.82 -22.79
N THR A 372 -20.24 -39.96 -23.45
CA THR A 372 -20.72 -38.72 -24.06
C THR A 372 -21.55 -39.03 -25.31
N THR A 373 -22.84 -39.34 -25.10
CA THR A 373 -23.82 -39.49 -26.20
C THR A 373 -24.25 -38.16 -26.79
N ARG A 374 -24.07 -37.05 -26.06
CA ARG A 374 -24.20 -35.68 -26.56
C ARG A 374 -23.37 -34.72 -25.70
N THR A 375 -22.61 -33.82 -26.32
CA THR A 375 -21.97 -32.70 -25.63
C THR A 375 -23.06 -31.69 -25.20
N PRO A 376 -23.15 -31.31 -23.92
CA PRO A 376 -24.16 -30.34 -23.47
C PRO A 376 -23.87 -28.96 -24.06
N THR A 377 -24.91 -28.24 -24.48
CA THR A 377 -24.76 -26.89 -25.03
C THR A 377 -24.26 -25.91 -23.97
N SER A 378 -23.76 -24.75 -24.39
CA SER A 378 -23.39 -23.63 -23.51
C SER A 378 -24.54 -23.21 -22.58
N VAL A 379 -25.75 -23.04 -23.13
CA VAL A 379 -26.97 -22.74 -22.37
C VAL A 379 -27.29 -23.86 -21.36
N GLU A 380 -27.20 -25.13 -21.75
CA GLU A 380 -27.42 -26.25 -20.83
C GLU A 380 -26.38 -26.32 -19.70
N ARG A 381 -25.12 -25.95 -19.96
CA ARG A 381 -24.08 -25.83 -18.93
C ARG A 381 -24.40 -24.71 -17.94
N VAL A 382 -24.76 -23.53 -18.42
CA VAL A 382 -25.16 -22.39 -17.56
C VAL A 382 -26.43 -22.71 -16.75
N SER A 383 -27.44 -23.33 -17.36
CA SER A 383 -28.67 -23.76 -16.66
C SER A 383 -28.39 -24.82 -15.59
N ARG A 384 -27.54 -25.82 -15.90
CA ARG A 384 -27.12 -26.84 -14.94
C ARG A 384 -26.34 -26.23 -13.77
N PHE A 385 -25.45 -25.28 -14.05
CA PHE A 385 -24.73 -24.54 -13.01
C PHE A 385 -25.68 -23.73 -12.12
N ARG A 386 -26.57 -22.92 -12.70
CA ARG A 386 -27.55 -22.12 -11.95
C ARG A 386 -28.51 -22.97 -11.09
N ALA A 387 -28.83 -24.20 -11.52
CA ALA A 387 -29.62 -25.15 -10.74
C ALA A 387 -28.83 -25.87 -9.61
N ALA A 388 -27.49 -25.78 -9.62
CA ALA A 388 -26.62 -26.54 -8.74
C ALA A 388 -25.84 -25.68 -7.73
N ALA A 389 -25.49 -24.45 -8.10
CA ALA A 389 -24.64 -23.52 -7.35
C ALA A 389 -25.44 -22.63 -6.39
N SER A 390 -24.75 -22.01 -5.42
CA SER A 390 -25.33 -20.95 -4.59
C SER A 390 -25.70 -19.70 -5.41
N PRO A 391 -26.67 -18.87 -4.97
CA PRO A 391 -26.95 -17.58 -5.60
C PRO A 391 -25.74 -16.63 -5.63
N THR A 392 -24.84 -16.75 -4.64
CA THR A 392 -23.61 -15.95 -4.57
C THR A 392 -22.56 -16.45 -5.56
N ALA A 393 -22.33 -17.76 -5.70
CA ALA A 393 -21.50 -18.32 -6.78
C ALA A 393 -22.10 -18.03 -8.17
N GLY A 394 -23.43 -18.01 -8.28
CA GLY A 394 -24.16 -17.58 -9.48
C GLY A 394 -23.83 -16.16 -9.91
N ARG A 395 -23.82 -15.19 -8.98
CA ARG A 395 -23.40 -13.80 -9.24
C ARG A 395 -21.90 -13.68 -9.48
N LEU A 396 -21.08 -14.42 -8.72
CA LEU A 396 -19.63 -14.44 -8.91
C LEU A 396 -19.26 -14.90 -10.32
N ALA A 397 -19.91 -15.95 -10.85
CA ALA A 397 -19.71 -16.39 -12.23
C ALA A 397 -20.02 -15.30 -13.28
N VAL A 398 -20.97 -14.39 -13.00
CA VAL A 398 -21.32 -13.27 -13.89
C VAL A 398 -20.24 -12.18 -13.85
N TYR A 399 -19.73 -11.80 -12.67
CA TYR A 399 -18.61 -10.85 -12.58
C TYR A 399 -17.31 -11.43 -13.17
N LEU A 400 -17.03 -12.71 -12.94
CA LEU A 400 -15.87 -13.39 -13.51
C LEU A 400 -15.95 -13.51 -15.04
N ALA A 401 -17.14 -13.54 -15.64
CA ALA A 401 -17.30 -13.50 -17.10
C ALA A 401 -16.76 -12.19 -17.73
N ALA A 402 -16.68 -11.11 -16.95
CA ALA A 402 -16.08 -9.83 -17.35
C ALA A 402 -14.60 -9.67 -16.93
N ALA A 403 -13.98 -10.70 -16.36
CA ALA A 403 -12.62 -10.66 -15.84
C ALA A 403 -11.67 -11.63 -16.58
N PRO A 404 -10.36 -11.31 -16.64
CA PRO A 404 -9.33 -12.27 -17.02
C PRO A 404 -9.19 -13.32 -15.92
N LEU A 405 -9.29 -14.60 -16.31
CA LEU A 405 -9.47 -15.70 -15.37
C LEU A 405 -8.11 -16.30 -14.95
N CYS A 406 -7.36 -15.55 -14.15
CA CYS A 406 -6.28 -16.11 -13.33
C CYS A 406 -6.64 -15.99 -11.85
N LEU A 407 -6.20 -16.96 -11.03
CA LEU A 407 -6.66 -17.07 -9.64
C LEU A 407 -6.51 -15.77 -8.81
N PRO A 408 -5.41 -14.98 -8.90
CA PRO A 408 -5.29 -13.71 -8.18
C PRO A 408 -6.35 -12.67 -8.58
N VAL A 409 -6.66 -12.55 -9.88
CA VAL A 409 -7.70 -11.62 -10.37
C VAL A 409 -9.09 -12.13 -9.99
N MET A 410 -9.33 -13.44 -10.05
CA MET A 410 -10.61 -14.02 -9.61
C MET A 410 -10.87 -13.74 -8.12
N GLN A 411 -9.84 -13.86 -7.27
CA GLN A 411 -9.91 -13.50 -5.85
C GLN A 411 -10.05 -11.99 -5.61
N LEU A 412 -9.48 -11.14 -6.47
CA LEU A 412 -9.67 -9.69 -6.39
C LEU A 412 -11.13 -9.32 -6.70
N VAL A 413 -11.64 -9.73 -7.86
CA VAL A 413 -13.03 -9.47 -8.31
C VAL A 413 -14.02 -10.03 -7.30
N GLN A 414 -13.73 -11.17 -6.69
CA GLN A 414 -14.51 -11.72 -5.60
C GLN A 414 -14.60 -10.73 -4.41
N ARG A 415 -13.46 -10.24 -3.92
CA ARG A 415 -13.39 -9.37 -2.73
C ARG A 415 -13.98 -7.98 -2.98
N THR A 416 -13.85 -7.44 -4.19
CA THR A 416 -14.35 -6.11 -4.53
C THR A 416 -15.83 -6.10 -4.91
N MET A 417 -16.29 -7.06 -5.73
CA MET A 417 -17.69 -7.10 -6.20
C MET A 417 -18.64 -7.81 -5.24
N LEU A 418 -18.14 -8.78 -4.46
CA LEU A 418 -18.95 -9.59 -3.53
C LEU A 418 -18.24 -9.75 -2.16
N PRO A 419 -18.08 -8.65 -1.38
CA PRO A 419 -17.29 -8.62 -0.14
C PRO A 419 -17.80 -9.50 1.03
N GLY A 420 -18.86 -10.29 0.83
CA GLY A 420 -19.32 -11.33 1.76
C GLY A 420 -19.17 -12.77 1.22
N SER A 421 -18.48 -12.97 0.10
CA SER A 421 -18.24 -14.30 -0.49
C SER A 421 -16.82 -14.80 -0.21
N GLY A 422 -16.67 -16.11 -0.06
CA GLY A 422 -15.43 -16.76 0.34
C GLY A 422 -14.91 -17.77 -0.69
N PRO A 423 -13.78 -18.46 -0.38
CA PRO A 423 -13.21 -19.48 -1.26
C PRO A 423 -14.21 -20.59 -1.68
N ALA A 424 -15.26 -20.82 -0.88
CA ALA A 424 -16.36 -21.73 -1.19
C ALA A 424 -17.10 -21.38 -2.49
N GLU A 425 -17.55 -20.13 -2.64
CA GLU A 425 -18.28 -19.67 -3.83
C GLU A 425 -17.37 -19.67 -5.08
N LEU A 426 -16.08 -19.39 -4.91
CA LEU A 426 -15.12 -19.44 -6.02
C LEU A 426 -14.84 -20.87 -6.47
N ALA A 427 -14.70 -21.80 -5.52
CA ALA A 427 -14.56 -23.24 -5.80
C ALA A 427 -15.83 -23.81 -6.47
N GLU A 428 -17.03 -23.32 -6.13
CA GLU A 428 -18.27 -23.66 -6.85
C GLU A 428 -18.20 -23.30 -8.34
N VAL A 429 -17.67 -22.12 -8.70
CA VAL A 429 -17.53 -21.70 -10.11
C VAL A 429 -16.53 -22.60 -10.85
N LEU A 430 -15.37 -22.88 -10.24
CA LEU A 430 -14.32 -23.72 -10.83
C LEU A 430 -14.78 -25.17 -11.04
N LEU A 431 -15.48 -25.76 -10.07
CA LEU A 431 -16.00 -27.13 -10.15
C LEU A 431 -17.33 -27.23 -10.92
N GLY A 432 -17.99 -26.10 -11.17
CA GLY A 432 -19.29 -26.00 -11.83
C GLY A 432 -19.30 -26.34 -13.32
N GLY A 433 -18.13 -26.55 -13.95
CA GLY A 433 -18.00 -26.90 -15.36
C GLY A 433 -18.24 -25.75 -16.34
N LEU A 434 -18.25 -24.50 -15.84
CA LEU A 434 -18.26 -23.28 -16.66
C LEU A 434 -16.87 -22.92 -17.21
N VAL A 435 -15.83 -23.33 -16.48
CA VAL A 435 -14.44 -22.93 -16.67
C VAL A 435 -13.59 -24.20 -16.79
N ARG A 436 -12.63 -24.20 -17.72
CA ARG A 436 -11.58 -25.23 -17.85
C ARG A 436 -10.20 -24.61 -17.59
N ARG A 437 -9.20 -25.44 -17.28
CA ARG A 437 -7.80 -24.98 -17.28
C ARG A 437 -7.36 -24.72 -18.73
N ALA A 438 -6.51 -23.72 -18.94
CA ALA A 438 -5.77 -23.59 -20.20
C ALA A 438 -4.70 -24.70 -20.30
N GLU A 439 -4.38 -25.14 -21.51
CA GLU A 439 -3.22 -26.03 -21.73
C GLU A 439 -1.91 -25.21 -21.63
N GLU A 440 -0.82 -25.84 -21.22
CA GLU A 440 0.37 -25.15 -20.69
C GLU A 440 1.23 -24.53 -21.81
N GLU A 441 1.15 -23.21 -21.98
CA GLU A 441 1.94 -22.45 -22.98
C GLU A 441 2.84 -21.34 -22.38
N TYR A 442 2.87 -21.22 -21.04
CA TYR A 442 3.76 -20.33 -20.30
C TYR A 442 4.55 -21.13 -19.27
N GLY A 443 5.83 -20.80 -19.08
CA GLY A 443 6.84 -21.62 -18.39
C GLY A 443 6.60 -21.93 -16.90
N PRO A 444 7.53 -22.61 -16.23
CA PRO A 444 7.30 -23.24 -14.91
C PRO A 444 6.86 -22.30 -13.78
N ASP A 445 7.24 -21.01 -13.81
CA ASP A 445 6.82 -19.98 -12.85
C ASP A 445 5.55 -19.20 -13.27
N ALA A 446 4.88 -19.58 -14.36
CA ALA A 446 3.80 -18.79 -14.94
C ALA A 446 2.49 -18.84 -14.15
N VAL A 447 1.78 -17.70 -14.15
CA VAL A 447 0.43 -17.58 -13.60
C VAL A 447 -0.49 -18.58 -14.31
N GLN A 448 -1.11 -19.49 -13.56
CA GLN A 448 -2.03 -20.48 -14.14
C GLN A 448 -3.32 -19.82 -14.61
N TRP A 449 -3.61 -20.00 -15.90
CA TRP A 449 -4.77 -19.47 -16.59
C TRP A 449 -5.93 -20.45 -16.66
N TYR A 450 -7.12 -19.89 -16.60
CA TYR A 450 -8.38 -20.58 -16.82
C TYR A 450 -9.09 -20.00 -18.04
N GLU A 451 -9.81 -20.84 -18.76
CA GLU A 451 -10.59 -20.46 -19.93
C GLU A 451 -12.07 -20.75 -19.71
N MET A 452 -12.90 -19.76 -20.05
CA MET A 452 -14.34 -19.90 -20.14
C MET A 452 -14.73 -19.91 -21.61
N ASP A 453 -15.51 -20.92 -21.97
CA ASP A 453 -16.10 -21.11 -23.29
C ASP A 453 -16.84 -19.85 -23.77
N PRO A 454 -16.62 -19.34 -25.01
CA PRO A 454 -17.14 -18.05 -25.44
C PRO A 454 -18.67 -17.91 -25.31
N ASP A 455 -19.43 -18.93 -25.71
CA ASP A 455 -20.88 -18.94 -25.63
C ASP A 455 -21.38 -18.97 -24.17
N VAL A 456 -20.64 -19.65 -23.28
CA VAL A 456 -20.91 -19.65 -21.83
C VAL A 456 -20.64 -18.27 -21.24
N ARG A 457 -19.57 -17.61 -21.68
CA ARG A 457 -19.23 -16.24 -21.26
C ARG A 457 -20.29 -15.25 -21.73
N GLU A 458 -20.73 -15.30 -22.99
CA GLU A 458 -21.80 -14.42 -23.49
C GLU A 458 -23.12 -14.64 -22.72
N ALA A 459 -23.50 -15.90 -22.49
CA ALA A 459 -24.70 -16.23 -21.72
C ALA A 459 -24.66 -15.67 -20.28
N LEU A 460 -23.49 -15.59 -19.65
CA LEU A 460 -23.31 -14.98 -18.33
C LEU A 460 -23.28 -13.44 -18.41
N LEU A 461 -22.54 -12.87 -19.37
CA LEU A 461 -22.50 -11.42 -19.61
C LEU A 461 -23.88 -10.84 -19.97
N SER A 462 -24.78 -11.62 -20.57
CA SER A 462 -26.16 -11.21 -20.83
C SER A 462 -26.94 -10.77 -19.57
N THR A 463 -26.45 -11.13 -18.37
CA THR A 463 -27.06 -10.81 -17.07
C THR A 463 -26.28 -9.79 -16.22
N LEU A 464 -25.20 -9.19 -16.74
CA LEU A 464 -24.39 -8.19 -16.04
C LEU A 464 -24.86 -6.76 -16.35
N GLY A 465 -24.85 -5.85 -15.37
CA GLY A 465 -25.11 -4.42 -15.59
C GLY A 465 -23.90 -3.65 -16.14
N ARG A 466 -24.14 -2.54 -16.87
CA ARG A 466 -23.06 -1.67 -17.39
C ARG A 466 -22.16 -1.13 -16.29
N ASP A 467 -22.75 -0.59 -15.22
CA ASP A 467 -22.00 0.02 -14.12
C ASP A 467 -21.16 -1.02 -13.36
N GLU A 468 -21.70 -2.24 -13.22
CA GLU A 468 -20.99 -3.38 -12.63
C GLU A 468 -19.80 -3.83 -13.50
N ALA A 469 -19.97 -3.88 -14.81
CA ALA A 469 -18.89 -4.20 -15.74
C ALA A 469 -17.76 -3.16 -15.67
N VAL A 470 -18.08 -1.86 -15.62
CA VAL A 470 -17.09 -0.78 -15.45
C VAL A 470 -16.34 -0.92 -14.11
N LEU A 471 -17.02 -1.32 -13.04
CA LEU A 471 -16.40 -1.53 -11.73
C LEU A 471 -15.42 -2.73 -11.74
N VAL A 472 -15.78 -3.84 -12.39
CA VAL A 472 -14.86 -4.98 -12.62
C VAL A 472 -13.61 -4.52 -13.39
N LEU A 473 -13.79 -3.78 -14.49
CA LEU A 473 -12.70 -3.24 -15.30
C LEU A 473 -11.78 -2.31 -14.50
N LYS A 474 -12.34 -1.46 -13.63
CA LYS A 474 -11.56 -0.56 -12.77
C LYS A 474 -10.65 -1.36 -11.83
N HIS A 475 -11.19 -2.34 -11.12
CA HIS A 475 -10.39 -3.15 -10.19
C HIS A 475 -9.35 -4.02 -10.92
N CYS A 476 -9.65 -4.50 -12.13
CA CYS A 476 -8.64 -5.16 -12.96
C CYS A 476 -7.54 -4.20 -13.45
N SER A 477 -7.83 -2.90 -13.63
CA SER A 477 -6.82 -1.87 -13.92
C SER A 477 -5.89 -1.65 -12.73
N GLU A 478 -6.47 -1.41 -11.54
CA GLU A 478 -5.75 -1.24 -10.27
C GLU A 478 -4.82 -2.44 -9.98
N TYR A 479 -5.24 -3.67 -10.33
CA TYR A 479 -4.39 -4.87 -10.23
C TYR A 479 -3.16 -4.84 -11.15
N ILE A 480 -3.35 -4.42 -12.42
CA ILE A 480 -2.25 -4.36 -13.40
C ILE A 480 -1.23 -3.31 -12.97
N GLU A 481 -1.69 -2.12 -12.59
CA GLU A 481 -0.84 -1.02 -12.11
C GLU A 481 0.01 -1.43 -10.90
N GLN A 482 -0.54 -2.26 -10.01
CA GLN A 482 0.15 -2.79 -8.82
C GLN A 482 1.14 -3.92 -9.11
N HIS A 483 0.83 -4.85 -10.02
CA HIS A 483 1.63 -6.07 -10.24
C HIS A 483 2.58 -6.00 -11.44
N PHE A 484 2.32 -5.10 -12.40
CA PHE A 484 3.17 -4.89 -13.58
C PHE A 484 3.81 -3.49 -13.62
N GLY A 485 3.54 -2.63 -12.64
CA GLY A 485 4.28 -1.39 -12.38
C GLY A 485 3.55 -0.10 -12.80
N LYS A 486 3.83 0.98 -12.06
CA LYS A 486 3.34 2.34 -12.33
C LYS A 486 3.98 2.87 -13.61
N GLY A 487 3.17 3.26 -14.60
CA GLY A 487 3.63 3.74 -15.92
C GLY A 487 3.27 2.84 -17.10
N ARG A 488 2.46 1.79 -16.92
CA ARG A 488 1.94 0.95 -18.01
C ARG A 488 0.45 1.25 -18.26
N ALA A 489 0.02 1.08 -19.52
CA ALA A 489 -1.30 1.48 -19.98
C ALA A 489 -2.46 0.83 -19.18
N ASN A 490 -3.41 1.65 -18.74
CA ASN A 490 -4.60 1.21 -18.01
C ASN A 490 -5.41 0.19 -18.85
N PHE A 491 -6.21 -0.66 -18.19
CA PHE A 491 -6.99 -1.73 -18.83
C PHE A 491 -7.81 -1.29 -20.06
N PRO A 492 -8.46 -0.09 -20.09
CA PRO A 492 -9.15 0.39 -21.29
C PRO A 492 -8.22 0.80 -22.44
N ALA A 493 -7.00 1.27 -22.16
CA ALA A 493 -6.02 1.62 -23.18
C ALA A 493 -5.42 0.36 -23.85
N LEU A 494 -5.25 -0.73 -23.09
CA LEU A 494 -4.88 -2.05 -23.66
C LEU A 494 -5.95 -2.59 -24.62
N ALA A 495 -7.24 -2.41 -24.28
CA ALA A 495 -8.34 -2.77 -25.17
C ALA A 495 -8.36 -1.94 -26.45
N LEU A 496 -8.17 -0.62 -26.35
CA LEU A 496 -8.14 0.29 -27.49
C LEU A 496 -6.97 -0.03 -28.43
N ALA A 497 -5.80 -0.40 -27.89
CA ALA A 497 -4.66 -0.87 -28.68
C ALA A 497 -4.98 -2.17 -29.44
N GLN A 498 -5.64 -3.14 -28.80
CA GLN A 498 -6.03 -4.40 -29.45
C GLN A 498 -7.11 -4.19 -30.53
N LEU A 499 -8.09 -3.33 -30.27
CA LEU A 499 -9.15 -2.98 -31.22
C LEU A 499 -8.60 -2.19 -32.43
N ALA A 500 -7.63 -1.30 -32.21
CA ALA A 500 -6.91 -0.61 -33.28
C ALA A 500 -6.09 -1.58 -34.14
N GLY A 501 -5.31 -2.47 -33.52
CA GLY A 501 -4.49 -3.45 -34.23
C GLY A 501 -5.30 -4.48 -35.04
N ALA A 502 -6.55 -4.76 -34.64
CA ALA A 502 -7.45 -5.61 -35.43
C ALA A 502 -7.93 -4.92 -36.72
N ALA A 503 -8.14 -3.59 -36.69
CA ALA A 503 -8.65 -2.82 -37.84
C ALA A 503 -7.66 -2.79 -39.01
N ASP A 504 -6.35 -2.74 -38.73
CA ASP A 504 -5.30 -2.73 -39.76
C ASP A 504 -5.12 -4.06 -40.51
N THR A 505 -5.76 -5.15 -40.06
CA THR A 505 -5.61 -6.49 -40.68
C THR A 505 -6.68 -6.81 -41.74
N VAL A 506 -7.67 -5.94 -41.97
CA VAL A 506 -8.83 -6.22 -42.84
C VAL A 506 -9.05 -5.14 -43.90
N SER A 507 -8.01 -4.86 -44.69
CA SER A 507 -8.15 -4.10 -45.94
C SER A 507 -7.05 -4.43 -46.96
N ASP A 508 -7.19 -5.55 -47.68
CA ASP A 508 -6.47 -5.70 -48.95
C ASP A 508 -7.27 -6.50 -49.99
N ALA A 509 -7.63 -5.83 -51.10
CA ALA A 509 -8.34 -6.41 -52.23
C ALA A 509 -8.14 -5.61 -53.54
N SER A 510 -6.89 -5.47 -53.97
CA SER A 510 -6.49 -5.29 -55.40
C SER A 510 -6.73 -3.88 -56.03
N PRO A 511 -6.22 -3.58 -57.27
CA PRO A 511 -4.85 -3.02 -57.39
C PRO A 511 -4.65 -1.93 -58.48
N GLU A 512 -3.82 -0.89 -58.26
CA GLU A 512 -3.02 -0.29 -59.36
C GLU A 512 -1.83 0.59 -58.91
N ARG A 513 -0.79 0.62 -59.75
CA ARG A 513 0.61 1.07 -59.51
C ARG A 513 0.76 2.61 -59.39
N LEU A 514 1.78 3.18 -58.71
CA LEU A 514 3.19 3.36 -59.15
C LEU A 514 4.09 3.92 -58.01
N PRO A 515 5.45 3.94 -58.12
CA PRO A 515 6.36 3.82 -56.97
C PRO A 515 6.94 5.13 -56.39
N VAL A 516 7.31 5.08 -55.11
CA VAL A 516 8.13 6.05 -54.35
C VAL A 516 9.16 5.25 -53.51
N PRO A 517 10.43 5.68 -53.33
CA PRO A 517 11.50 4.80 -52.83
C PRO A 517 11.40 4.46 -51.33
N ALA A 518 12.03 3.34 -50.97
CA ALA A 518 11.82 2.61 -49.72
C ALA A 518 12.18 3.39 -48.44
N ALA A 519 11.20 3.48 -47.53
CA ALA A 519 11.44 3.45 -46.08
C ALA A 519 11.12 2.03 -45.58
N HIS A 520 11.93 1.50 -44.65
CA HIS A 520 11.80 0.12 -44.18
C HIS A 520 10.52 -0.11 -43.36
N PRO A 521 9.72 -1.15 -43.65
CA PRO A 521 8.63 -1.57 -42.76
C PRO A 521 9.20 -2.16 -41.46
N LEU A 522 8.58 -1.82 -40.33
CA LEU A 522 8.84 -2.50 -39.05
C LEU A 522 8.31 -3.95 -39.10
N PRO A 523 8.99 -4.94 -38.48
CA PRO A 523 8.57 -6.34 -38.57
C PRO A 523 7.27 -6.61 -37.79
N ALA A 524 6.33 -7.33 -38.40
CA ALA A 524 5.21 -7.92 -37.69
C ALA A 524 5.69 -9.04 -36.74
N TYR A 525 5.13 -9.08 -35.54
CA TYR A 525 5.54 -10.02 -34.49
C TYR A 525 5.00 -11.43 -34.75
N ALA A 526 5.87 -12.40 -34.99
CA ALA A 526 5.54 -13.82 -35.11
C ALA A 526 6.02 -14.57 -33.85
N PRO A 527 5.20 -15.45 -33.25
CA PRO A 527 5.55 -16.11 -31.99
C PRO A 527 6.53 -17.28 -32.18
N GLY A 528 7.57 -17.32 -31.36
CA GLY A 528 8.24 -18.57 -30.95
C GLY A 528 9.42 -19.08 -31.79
N THR A 529 10.61 -18.48 -31.64
CA THR A 529 11.90 -19.20 -31.72
C THR A 529 12.93 -18.53 -30.81
N GLY A 530 13.68 -19.30 -30.02
CA GLY A 530 14.70 -18.77 -29.11
C GLY A 530 16.15 -18.85 -29.63
N TYR A 531 17.08 -18.43 -28.77
CA TYR A 531 18.56 -18.42 -28.88
C TYR A 531 19.21 -17.26 -29.68
N PRO A 532 20.47 -16.87 -29.36
CA PRO A 532 21.17 -16.95 -28.07
C PRO A 532 21.75 -15.58 -27.60
N SER A 533 22.24 -15.55 -26.37
CA SER A 533 22.88 -14.40 -25.72
C SER A 533 24.16 -13.91 -26.43
N GLY A 534 24.32 -12.59 -26.59
CA GLY A 534 25.51 -11.97 -27.19
C GLY A 534 25.70 -10.47 -26.88
N GLN A 535 26.24 -10.19 -25.69
CA GLN A 535 26.96 -8.98 -25.26
C GLN A 535 26.36 -7.55 -25.37
N ASP A 536 26.46 -6.88 -24.22
CA ASP A 536 26.56 -5.43 -23.96
C ASP A 536 25.38 -4.50 -24.31
N GLY A 537 24.70 -4.02 -23.27
CA GLY A 537 23.79 -2.87 -23.36
C GLY A 537 22.49 -3.04 -22.58
N ASP A 538 22.49 -2.52 -21.36
CA ASP A 538 21.35 -2.14 -20.53
C ASP A 538 19.99 -2.05 -21.27
N ASN A 539 19.11 -3.02 -21.03
CA ASN A 539 17.71 -2.97 -21.42
C ASN A 539 16.86 -3.58 -20.31
N GLY A 540 15.95 -2.78 -19.75
CA GLY A 540 14.96 -3.25 -18.80
C GLY A 540 14.02 -4.27 -19.44
N ASP A 541 13.90 -5.44 -18.83
CA ASP A 541 13.10 -6.55 -19.35
C ASP A 541 11.59 -6.18 -19.32
N ALA A 542 11.11 -5.69 -20.46
CA ALA A 542 9.76 -5.20 -20.66
C ALA A 542 8.78 -6.38 -20.76
N THR A 543 8.50 -7.00 -19.61
CA THR A 543 7.47 -8.01 -19.40
C THR A 543 6.12 -7.53 -19.94
N LEU A 544 5.79 -7.92 -21.19
CA LEU A 544 4.52 -7.61 -21.82
C LEU A 544 3.34 -8.07 -20.94
N VAL A 545 2.29 -7.25 -20.87
CA VAL A 545 1.06 -7.64 -20.19
C VAL A 545 0.48 -8.88 -20.90
N PRO A 546 0.14 -9.97 -20.20
CA PRO A 546 -0.32 -11.19 -20.86
C PRO A 546 -1.56 -10.95 -21.74
N GLN A 547 -1.52 -11.46 -22.98
CA GLN A 547 -2.58 -11.34 -24.00
C GLN A 547 -4.03 -11.56 -23.47
N PRO A 548 -4.31 -12.51 -22.55
CA PRO A 548 -5.66 -12.69 -22.00
C PRO A 548 -6.26 -11.45 -21.30
N PHE A 549 -5.43 -10.51 -20.80
CA PHE A 549 -5.92 -9.24 -20.26
C PHE A 549 -6.52 -8.35 -21.37
N ALA A 550 -5.82 -8.20 -22.51
CA ALA A 550 -6.25 -7.33 -23.60
C ALA A 550 -7.50 -7.86 -24.31
N GLU A 551 -7.61 -9.17 -24.52
CA GLU A 551 -8.78 -9.78 -25.19
C GLU A 551 -10.06 -9.66 -24.38
N VAL A 552 -10.00 -9.86 -23.06
CA VAL A 552 -11.16 -9.67 -22.18
C VAL A 552 -11.52 -8.19 -22.10
N ALA A 553 -10.53 -7.29 -22.06
CA ALA A 553 -10.74 -5.85 -22.08
C ALA A 553 -11.48 -5.38 -23.33
N ALA A 554 -11.02 -5.80 -24.51
CA ALA A 554 -11.67 -5.50 -25.79
C ALA A 554 -13.14 -5.94 -25.78
N ARG A 555 -13.41 -7.21 -25.46
CA ARG A 555 -14.79 -7.78 -25.51
C ARG A 555 -15.75 -7.19 -24.49
N VAL A 556 -15.30 -6.89 -23.27
CA VAL A 556 -16.16 -6.26 -22.26
C VAL A 556 -16.46 -4.81 -22.64
N LEU A 557 -15.49 -4.10 -23.23
CA LEU A 557 -15.74 -2.75 -23.76
C LEU A 557 -16.68 -2.79 -24.96
N GLU A 558 -16.44 -3.62 -25.98
CA GLU A 558 -17.36 -3.82 -27.12
C GLU A 558 -18.82 -4.05 -26.67
N ARG A 559 -19.03 -4.81 -25.59
CA ARG A 559 -20.37 -5.19 -25.11
C ARG A 559 -21.05 -4.16 -24.20
N PHE A 560 -20.34 -3.56 -23.24
CA PHE A 560 -20.94 -2.69 -22.20
C PHE A 560 -20.60 -1.22 -22.36
N MET A 561 -19.55 -0.92 -23.12
CA MET A 561 -19.25 0.40 -23.64
C MET A 561 -19.20 0.31 -25.17
N PRO A 562 -20.33 -0.05 -25.83
CA PRO A 562 -20.39 0.07 -27.28
C PRO A 562 -19.96 1.48 -27.60
N LEU A 563 -18.82 1.59 -28.30
CA LEU A 563 -18.41 2.85 -28.90
C LEU A 563 -19.65 3.34 -29.66
N PRO A 564 -20.12 4.58 -29.44
CA PRO A 564 -21.25 5.08 -30.21
C PRO A 564 -20.93 4.84 -31.69
N GLU A 565 -21.92 4.38 -32.48
CA GLU A 565 -21.72 4.22 -33.92
C GLU A 565 -21.51 5.62 -34.53
N PRO A 566 -20.26 6.03 -34.75
CA PRO A 566 -19.80 6.24 -36.12
C PRO A 566 -18.38 5.68 -36.33
N PHE A 567 -18.25 4.35 -36.31
CA PHE A 567 -17.06 3.64 -36.84
C PHE A 567 -17.41 2.64 -37.95
N ARG A 568 -18.58 2.80 -38.58
CA ARG A 568 -18.70 2.52 -40.03
C ARG A 568 -18.27 3.79 -40.75
N GLY A 569 -17.28 3.66 -41.64
CA GLY A 569 -16.51 4.78 -42.15
C GLY A 569 -17.32 5.77 -42.98
N GLU A 570 -17.73 6.87 -42.35
CA GLU A 570 -17.80 8.18 -42.98
C GLU A 570 -16.97 9.15 -42.12
N THR A 571 -15.82 9.57 -42.65
CA THR A 571 -15.11 10.73 -42.10
C THR A 571 -16.06 11.94 -42.20
N PRO A 572 -16.40 12.61 -41.09
CA PRO A 572 -17.26 13.79 -41.18
C PRO A 572 -16.49 14.89 -41.92
N GLY A 573 -16.85 15.11 -43.18
CA GLY A 573 -16.34 16.24 -43.96
C GLY A 573 -16.61 17.52 -43.18
N GLY A 574 -15.56 18.31 -42.95
CA GLY A 574 -15.64 19.51 -42.11
C GLY A 574 -16.79 20.41 -42.54
N ARG A 575 -17.74 20.66 -41.62
CA ARG A 575 -18.82 21.61 -41.86
C ARG A 575 -18.20 23.00 -42.07
N PRO A 576 -18.58 23.76 -43.11
CA PRO A 576 -18.03 25.08 -43.33
C PRO A 576 -18.48 26.04 -42.23
N THR A 577 -17.54 26.61 -41.48
CA THR A 577 -17.80 27.58 -40.40
C THR A 577 -18.68 28.73 -40.89
N HIS A 578 -19.73 29.03 -40.14
CA HIS A 578 -20.68 30.07 -40.47
C HIS A 578 -20.00 31.46 -40.59
N PRO A 579 -20.27 32.29 -41.62
CA PRO A 579 -19.56 33.56 -41.83
C PRO A 579 -19.72 34.56 -40.68
N ALA A 580 -20.80 34.44 -39.89
CA ALA A 580 -20.95 35.24 -38.67
C ALA A 580 -19.91 34.91 -37.59
N VAL A 581 -19.54 33.63 -37.44
CA VAL A 581 -18.50 33.18 -36.49
C VAL A 581 -17.15 33.80 -36.86
N VAL A 582 -16.75 33.72 -38.12
CA VAL A 582 -15.47 34.29 -38.59
C VAL A 582 -15.40 35.79 -38.29
N ARG A 583 -16.47 36.53 -38.59
CA ARG A 583 -16.54 37.98 -38.37
C ARG A 583 -16.60 38.35 -36.88
N ALA A 584 -17.29 37.57 -36.05
CA ALA A 584 -17.32 37.76 -34.60
C ALA A 584 -15.95 37.49 -33.97
N ARG A 585 -15.24 36.42 -34.36
CA ARG A 585 -13.86 36.15 -33.93
C ARG A 585 -12.92 37.31 -34.26
N THR A 586 -13.07 37.96 -35.43
CA THR A 586 -12.29 39.16 -35.78
C THR A 586 -12.61 40.37 -34.90
N LEU A 587 -13.90 40.59 -34.55
CA LEU A 587 -14.31 41.66 -33.64
C LEU A 587 -13.81 41.42 -32.21
N LEU A 588 -13.89 40.19 -31.71
CA LEU A 588 -13.34 39.83 -30.39
C LEU A 588 -11.81 39.99 -30.35
N ALA A 589 -11.09 39.61 -31.40
CA ALA A 589 -9.64 39.84 -31.49
C ALA A 589 -9.26 41.33 -31.49
N ARG A 590 -10.09 42.20 -32.09
CA ARG A 590 -9.91 43.66 -31.99
C ARG A 590 -10.26 44.19 -30.60
N PHE A 591 -11.32 43.69 -29.97
CA PHE A 591 -11.63 44.01 -28.57
C PHE A 591 -10.47 43.63 -27.63
N ASP A 592 -9.86 42.46 -27.80
CA ASP A 592 -8.74 42.00 -26.98
C ASP A 592 -7.45 42.84 -27.19
N ALA A 593 -7.27 43.44 -28.37
CA ALA A 593 -6.11 44.27 -28.71
C ALA A 593 -6.29 45.78 -28.41
N GLU A 594 -7.49 46.31 -28.65
CA GLU A 594 -7.81 47.75 -28.57
C GLU A 594 -8.60 48.13 -27.31
N GLY A 595 -9.18 47.15 -26.59
CA GLY A 595 -10.01 47.38 -25.40
C GLY A 595 -11.41 47.95 -25.69
N MET A 596 -11.79 48.06 -26.96
CA MET A 596 -13.00 48.75 -27.41
C MET A 596 -14.25 47.90 -27.20
N VAL A 597 -14.98 48.14 -26.10
CA VAL A 597 -16.19 47.38 -25.70
C VAL A 597 -17.27 47.34 -26.79
N GLN A 598 -17.32 48.33 -27.69
CA GLN A 598 -18.24 48.34 -28.83
C GLN A 598 -18.03 47.14 -29.76
N ASP A 599 -16.79 46.70 -30.01
CA ASP A 599 -16.52 45.55 -30.88
C ASP A 599 -17.06 44.24 -30.27
N ALA A 600 -17.04 44.11 -28.94
CA ALA A 600 -17.67 42.98 -28.24
C ALA A 600 -19.20 43.03 -28.29
N ILE A 601 -19.80 44.23 -28.18
CA ILE A 601 -21.26 44.42 -28.34
C ILE A 601 -21.67 44.05 -29.77
N ASP A 602 -20.94 44.52 -30.78
CA ASP A 602 -21.23 44.28 -32.20
C ASP A 602 -21.09 42.79 -32.54
N ALA A 603 -20.10 42.09 -31.96
CA ALA A 603 -19.95 40.64 -32.07
C ALA A 603 -21.16 39.88 -31.50
N VAL A 604 -21.63 40.25 -30.29
CA VAL A 604 -22.80 39.64 -29.65
C VAL A 604 -24.08 39.88 -30.46
N GLN A 605 -24.31 41.11 -30.96
CA GLN A 605 -25.50 41.41 -31.77
C GLN A 605 -25.48 40.66 -33.12
N LEU A 606 -24.31 40.53 -33.74
CA LEU A 606 -24.14 39.80 -35.00
C LEU A 606 -24.39 38.29 -34.83
N LEU A 607 -23.95 37.69 -33.72
CA LEU A 607 -24.19 36.28 -33.41
C LEU A 607 -25.63 36.03 -32.94
N ARG A 608 -26.20 36.89 -32.10
CA ARG A 608 -27.63 36.87 -31.71
C ARG A 608 -28.56 36.98 -32.93
N GLY A 609 -28.16 37.81 -33.91
CA GLY A 609 -28.84 37.92 -35.20
C GLY A 609 -28.78 36.61 -35.99
N ALA A 610 -27.61 35.98 -36.10
CA ALA A 610 -27.43 34.73 -36.83
C ALA A 610 -28.20 33.56 -36.20
N THR A 611 -28.08 33.35 -34.88
CA THR A 611 -28.78 32.28 -34.15
C THR A 611 -30.30 32.44 -34.21
N GLY A 612 -30.81 33.68 -34.16
CA GLY A 612 -32.25 33.97 -34.27
C GLY A 612 -32.89 33.65 -35.63
N HIS A 613 -32.10 33.45 -36.70
CA HIS A 613 -32.58 33.07 -38.03
C HIS A 613 -32.43 31.57 -38.33
N GLU A 614 -31.80 30.81 -37.43
CA GLU A 614 -31.56 29.38 -37.59
C GLU A 614 -32.84 28.54 -37.43
N ARG A 615 -33.03 27.53 -38.28
CA ARG A 615 -34.16 26.58 -38.20
C ARG A 615 -33.72 25.18 -38.63
N PRO A 616 -33.85 24.14 -37.77
CA PRO A 616 -34.19 24.21 -36.34
C PRO A 616 -33.10 24.93 -35.53
N ALA A 617 -33.46 25.48 -34.37
CA ALA A 617 -32.47 26.05 -33.45
C ALA A 617 -31.54 24.93 -32.89
N GLY A 618 -30.24 25.21 -32.81
CA GLY A 618 -29.22 24.26 -32.38
C GLY A 618 -28.74 23.31 -33.50
N ALA A 619 -28.88 23.70 -34.77
CA ALA A 619 -28.40 22.90 -35.90
C ALA A 619 -26.87 23.05 -36.12
N ASP A 620 -26.34 24.25 -35.86
CA ASP A 620 -24.92 24.61 -35.90
C ASP A 620 -24.39 24.84 -34.47
N PRO A 621 -23.75 23.84 -33.85
CA PRO A 621 -23.21 23.99 -32.50
C PRO A 621 -22.00 24.95 -32.43
N GLU A 622 -21.24 25.16 -33.51
CA GLU A 622 -20.13 26.14 -33.54
C GLU A 622 -20.68 27.56 -33.38
N LEU A 623 -21.77 27.88 -34.11
CA LEU A 623 -22.43 29.18 -34.03
C LEU A 623 -22.95 29.50 -32.62
N TRP A 624 -23.59 28.54 -31.95
CA TRP A 624 -24.09 28.72 -30.58
C TRP A 624 -22.97 28.77 -29.53
N ALA A 625 -21.90 27.98 -29.69
CA ALA A 625 -20.74 28.01 -28.80
C ALA A 625 -20.00 29.37 -28.85
N GLU A 626 -19.84 29.93 -30.06
CA GLU A 626 -19.23 31.25 -30.26
C GLU A 626 -20.14 32.38 -29.77
N TYR A 627 -21.47 32.24 -29.90
CA TYR A 627 -22.43 33.17 -29.30
C TYR A 627 -22.34 33.18 -27.76
N ALA A 628 -22.26 32.01 -27.13
CA ALA A 628 -22.03 31.89 -25.70
C ALA A 628 -20.68 32.51 -25.29
N TYR A 629 -19.61 32.26 -26.05
CA TYR A 629 -18.28 32.81 -25.78
C TYR A 629 -18.25 34.34 -25.90
N ALA A 630 -18.80 34.93 -26.97
CA ALA A 630 -18.87 36.37 -27.16
C ALA A 630 -19.68 37.06 -26.04
N THR A 631 -20.81 36.44 -25.66
CA THR A 631 -21.67 36.96 -24.57
C THR A 631 -20.96 36.87 -23.21
N LEU A 632 -20.19 35.79 -22.98
CA LEU A 632 -19.35 35.65 -21.80
C LEU A 632 -18.24 36.73 -21.73
N ARG A 633 -17.54 36.99 -22.85
CA ARG A 633 -16.53 38.07 -22.93
C ARG A 633 -17.13 39.45 -22.64
N LEU A 634 -18.35 39.71 -23.13
CA LEU A 634 -19.08 40.96 -22.81
C LEU A 634 -19.47 41.03 -21.31
N TRP A 635 -19.89 39.92 -20.72
CA TRP A 635 -20.18 39.81 -19.28
C TRP A 635 -18.94 40.06 -18.41
N GLU A 636 -17.74 39.62 -18.81
CA GLU A 636 -16.51 39.88 -18.06
C GLU A 636 -16.19 41.38 -17.91
N VAL A 637 -16.67 42.21 -18.86
CA VAL A 637 -16.51 43.68 -18.84
C VAL A 637 -17.67 44.38 -18.14
N GLN A 638 -18.91 44.05 -18.49
CA GLN A 638 -20.11 44.78 -18.04
C GLN A 638 -20.74 44.20 -16.77
N GLY A 639 -20.49 42.92 -16.47
CA GLY A 639 -21.18 42.16 -15.44
C GLY A 639 -22.67 41.94 -15.74
N GLY A 640 -23.45 41.70 -14.70
CA GLY A 640 -24.92 41.57 -14.78
C GLY A 640 -25.43 40.13 -14.94
N ALA A 641 -26.54 39.83 -14.27
CA ALA A 641 -27.10 38.48 -14.20
C ALA A 641 -27.94 38.08 -15.43
N GLU A 642 -28.26 39.03 -16.34
CA GLU A 642 -28.94 38.74 -17.60
C GLU A 642 -27.95 38.21 -18.65
N LEU A 643 -26.82 38.91 -18.88
CA LEU A 643 -25.79 38.47 -19.85
C LEU A 643 -25.22 37.08 -19.51
N LEU A 644 -25.04 36.78 -18.22
CA LEU A 644 -24.57 35.45 -17.79
C LEU A 644 -25.60 34.35 -18.07
N ARG A 645 -26.91 34.63 -17.87
CA ARG A 645 -27.99 33.71 -18.23
C ARG A 645 -28.13 33.55 -19.74
N GLU A 646 -27.96 34.63 -20.49
CA GLU A 646 -27.94 34.61 -21.96
C GLU A 646 -26.81 33.69 -22.47
N ALA A 647 -25.59 33.85 -21.94
CA ALA A 647 -24.46 32.98 -22.24
C ALA A 647 -24.72 31.51 -21.84
N GLU A 648 -25.36 31.26 -20.68
CA GLU A 648 -25.71 29.91 -20.23
C GLU A 648 -26.73 29.26 -21.17
N THR A 649 -27.80 29.97 -21.54
CA THR A 649 -28.79 29.45 -22.50
C THR A 649 -28.18 29.19 -23.88
N ALA A 650 -27.29 30.05 -24.37
CA ALA A 650 -26.61 29.86 -25.64
C ALA A 650 -25.69 28.62 -25.62
N ALA A 651 -24.96 28.41 -24.51
CA ALA A 651 -24.10 27.25 -24.35
C ALA A 651 -24.88 25.94 -24.20
N GLU A 652 -26.03 25.95 -23.52
CA GLU A 652 -26.91 24.78 -23.43
C GLU A 652 -27.53 24.43 -24.80
N GLN A 653 -27.86 25.41 -25.66
CA GLN A 653 -28.26 25.14 -27.04
C GLN A 653 -27.11 24.52 -27.88
N ALA A 654 -25.87 24.98 -27.70
CA ALA A 654 -24.72 24.39 -28.40
C ALA A 654 -24.53 22.90 -28.04
N VAL A 655 -24.60 22.57 -26.75
CA VAL A 655 -24.38 21.20 -26.24
C VAL A 655 -25.58 20.27 -26.46
N ALA A 656 -26.77 20.80 -26.79
CA ALA A 656 -27.92 20.00 -27.18
C ALA A 656 -27.71 19.20 -28.49
N HIS A 657 -26.75 19.59 -29.33
CA HIS A 657 -26.42 18.87 -30.56
C HIS A 657 -25.65 17.56 -30.23
N PRO A 658 -26.07 16.36 -30.72
CA PRO A 658 -25.45 15.08 -30.34
C PRO A 658 -23.94 14.95 -30.61
N HIS A 659 -23.41 15.71 -31.55
CA HIS A 659 -21.99 15.70 -31.96
C HIS A 659 -21.19 16.90 -31.45
N ALA A 660 -21.77 17.76 -30.61
CA ALA A 660 -21.08 18.87 -29.97
C ALA A 660 -20.10 18.36 -28.89
N LEU A 661 -18.90 17.95 -29.32
CA LEU A 661 -17.84 17.49 -28.42
C LEU A 661 -16.91 18.64 -28.02
N ARG A 662 -16.41 19.41 -28.99
CA ARG A 662 -15.47 20.53 -28.74
C ARG A 662 -16.20 21.71 -28.09
N GLU A 663 -17.43 21.93 -28.53
CA GLU A 663 -18.31 23.05 -28.18
C GLU A 663 -18.75 23.01 -26.71
N ARG A 664 -18.67 21.83 -26.05
CA ARG A 664 -18.85 21.69 -24.60
C ARG A 664 -17.88 22.52 -23.77
N ALA A 665 -16.72 22.87 -24.31
CA ALA A 665 -15.82 23.84 -23.69
C ALA A 665 -16.49 25.22 -23.47
N ALA A 666 -17.40 25.64 -24.34
CA ALA A 666 -18.13 26.90 -24.15
C ALA A 666 -19.06 26.82 -22.92
N LEU A 667 -19.79 25.73 -22.75
CA LEU A 667 -20.60 25.49 -21.55
C LEU A 667 -19.72 25.39 -20.30
N ALA A 668 -18.60 24.69 -20.36
CA ALA A 668 -17.66 24.56 -19.26
C ALA A 668 -17.09 25.93 -18.79
N ARG A 669 -16.78 26.83 -19.74
CA ARG A 669 -16.35 28.22 -19.45
C ARG A 669 -17.46 29.04 -18.81
N VAL A 670 -18.68 29.00 -19.33
CA VAL A 670 -19.82 29.75 -18.76
C VAL A 670 -20.16 29.24 -17.35
N LEU A 671 -20.15 27.92 -17.13
CA LEU A 671 -20.35 27.32 -15.80
C LEU A 671 -19.26 27.75 -14.80
N ARG A 672 -17.99 27.82 -15.23
CA ARG A 672 -16.89 28.34 -14.41
C ARG A 672 -17.10 29.82 -14.06
N ALA A 673 -17.52 30.64 -15.03
CA ALA A 673 -17.83 32.06 -14.80
C ALA A 673 -19.01 32.23 -13.82
N ALA A 674 -20.08 31.48 -13.98
CA ALA A 674 -21.21 31.46 -13.06
C ALA A 674 -20.83 30.98 -11.65
N ALA A 675 -19.85 30.08 -11.52
CA ALA A 675 -19.29 29.69 -10.24
C ALA A 675 -18.55 30.86 -9.57
N THR A 676 -17.80 31.67 -10.33
CA THR A 676 -17.15 32.87 -9.79
C THR A 676 -18.14 33.94 -9.34
N ASP A 677 -19.26 34.13 -10.06
CA ASP A 677 -20.33 35.03 -9.67
C ASP A 677 -21.05 34.56 -8.38
N ARG A 678 -21.41 33.27 -8.30
CA ARG A 678 -21.98 32.69 -7.06
C ARG A 678 -21.03 32.84 -5.87
N ARG A 679 -19.73 32.57 -6.06
CA ARG A 679 -18.70 32.79 -5.04
C ARG A 679 -18.64 34.24 -4.58
N ARG A 680 -18.69 35.22 -5.50
CA ARG A 680 -18.73 36.67 -5.15
C ARG A 680 -19.97 37.05 -4.34
N ARG A 681 -21.08 36.33 -4.49
CA ARG A 681 -22.32 36.50 -3.72
C ARG A 681 -22.38 35.68 -2.42
N GLY A 682 -21.33 34.93 -2.09
CA GLY A 682 -21.23 34.11 -0.88
C GLY A 682 -21.76 32.68 -1.00
N ASP A 683 -22.31 32.28 -2.16
CA ASP A 683 -22.81 30.92 -2.39
C ASP A 683 -21.67 29.98 -2.84
N GLN A 684 -20.91 29.48 -1.85
CA GLN A 684 -19.81 28.53 -2.08
C GLN A 684 -20.30 27.15 -2.56
N HIS A 685 -21.43 26.66 -2.03
CA HIS A 685 -21.94 25.33 -2.37
C HIS A 685 -22.47 25.27 -3.81
N GLY A 686 -23.24 26.29 -4.23
CA GLY A 686 -23.70 26.43 -5.61
C GLY A 686 -22.55 26.66 -6.60
N ALA A 687 -21.49 27.38 -6.20
CA ALA A 687 -20.28 27.52 -7.00
C ALA A 687 -19.57 26.17 -7.21
N LEU A 688 -19.44 25.35 -6.16
CA LEU A 688 -18.81 24.02 -6.23
C LEU A 688 -19.63 23.06 -7.12
N GLY A 689 -20.95 23.09 -7.02
CA GLY A 689 -21.85 22.32 -7.91
C GLY A 689 -21.66 22.67 -9.39
N LEU A 690 -21.51 23.95 -9.72
CA LEU A 690 -21.21 24.40 -11.09
C LEU A 690 -19.82 23.95 -11.58
N LEU A 691 -18.79 24.01 -10.73
CA LEU A 691 -17.44 23.56 -11.09
C LEU A 691 -17.39 22.06 -11.40
N ARG A 692 -18.11 21.23 -10.62
CA ARG A 692 -18.27 19.79 -10.90
C ARG A 692 -19.00 19.51 -12.22
N ARG A 693 -19.96 20.37 -12.63
CA ARG A 693 -20.59 20.29 -13.96
C ARG A 693 -19.59 20.71 -15.05
N ALA A 694 -18.82 21.77 -14.82
CA ALA A 694 -17.81 22.26 -15.77
C ALA A 694 -16.70 21.24 -16.03
N ASP A 695 -16.17 20.54 -15.01
CA ASP A 695 -15.15 19.48 -15.19
C ASP A 695 -15.64 18.35 -16.10
N ARG A 696 -16.91 17.93 -15.96
CA ARG A 696 -17.50 16.90 -16.83
C ARG A 696 -17.57 17.35 -18.30
N GLU A 697 -17.97 18.60 -18.54
CA GLU A 697 -18.02 19.14 -19.91
C GLU A 697 -16.61 19.35 -20.49
N TYR A 698 -15.64 19.79 -19.69
CA TYR A 698 -14.22 19.84 -20.10
C TYR A 698 -13.67 18.43 -20.39
N ALA A 699 -14.02 17.41 -19.60
CA ALA A 699 -13.55 16.05 -19.83
C ALA A 699 -14.01 15.51 -21.20
N VAL A 700 -15.24 15.82 -21.62
CA VAL A 700 -15.74 15.49 -22.97
C VAL A 700 -15.05 16.33 -24.04
N ALA A 701 -14.83 17.62 -23.80
CA ALA A 701 -14.16 18.50 -24.76
C ALA A 701 -12.69 18.13 -25.00
N CYS A 702 -11.94 17.77 -23.95
CA CYS A 702 -10.56 17.26 -24.03
C CYS A 702 -10.46 15.92 -24.79
N ALA A 703 -11.53 15.12 -24.80
CA ALA A 703 -11.59 13.84 -25.49
C ALA A 703 -12.08 13.95 -26.96
N ALA A 704 -12.29 15.16 -27.49
CA ALA A 704 -12.79 15.34 -28.85
C ALA A 704 -11.74 14.92 -29.91
N PRO A 705 -12.11 14.15 -30.94
CA PRO A 705 -11.17 13.71 -31.96
C PRO A 705 -10.69 14.86 -32.86
N GLY A 706 -9.43 14.76 -33.31
CA GLY A 706 -8.83 15.69 -34.27
C GLY A 706 -8.58 17.11 -33.75
N LEU A 707 -8.42 17.30 -32.44
CA LEU A 707 -7.96 18.57 -31.86
C LEU A 707 -6.50 18.86 -32.27
N ASP A 708 -6.18 20.12 -32.51
CA ASP A 708 -4.79 20.57 -32.61
C ASP A 708 -4.10 20.46 -31.23
N PRO A 709 -2.82 20.06 -31.12
CA PRO A 709 -2.13 19.94 -29.84
C PRO A 709 -2.16 21.21 -28.98
N LYS A 710 -2.09 22.42 -29.57
CA LYS A 710 -2.16 23.67 -28.80
C LYS A 710 -3.58 23.93 -28.27
N GLU A 711 -4.60 23.54 -29.04
CA GLU A 711 -5.98 23.62 -28.58
C GLU A 711 -6.27 22.61 -27.47
N ALA A 712 -5.80 21.36 -27.62
CA ALA A 712 -5.92 20.33 -26.59
C ALA A 712 -5.20 20.73 -25.29
N LEU A 713 -4.01 21.34 -25.38
CA LEU A 713 -3.31 21.89 -24.23
C LEU A 713 -4.13 23.01 -23.56
N ARG A 714 -4.64 23.96 -24.34
CA ARG A 714 -5.47 25.07 -23.82
C ARG A 714 -6.68 24.54 -23.04
N LEU A 715 -7.42 23.58 -23.60
CA LEU A 715 -8.57 22.96 -22.94
C LEU A 715 -8.15 22.22 -21.66
N THR A 716 -7.01 21.53 -21.68
CA THR A 716 -6.46 20.82 -20.51
C THR A 716 -6.06 21.79 -19.40
N LEU A 717 -5.41 22.92 -19.72
CA LEU A 717 -5.08 24.00 -18.78
C LEU A 717 -6.34 24.69 -18.21
N GLU A 718 -7.37 24.91 -19.04
CA GLU A 718 -8.66 25.45 -18.58
C GLU A 718 -9.36 24.49 -17.59
N ARG A 719 -9.33 23.18 -17.88
CA ARG A 719 -9.85 22.11 -17.01
C ARG A 719 -9.07 22.03 -15.69
N VAL A 720 -7.75 22.00 -15.76
CA VAL A 720 -6.85 22.03 -14.60
C VAL A 720 -7.15 23.23 -13.70
N GLY A 721 -7.32 24.42 -14.28
CA GLY A 721 -7.71 25.61 -13.51
C GLY A 721 -9.11 25.54 -12.90
N ALA A 722 -10.03 24.74 -13.45
CA ALA A 722 -11.32 24.44 -12.83
C ALA A 722 -11.18 23.47 -11.65
N LEU A 723 -10.36 22.43 -11.77
CA LEU A 723 -10.04 21.49 -10.69
C LEU A 723 -9.31 22.19 -9.53
N GLU A 724 -8.35 23.07 -9.81
CA GLU A 724 -7.68 23.90 -8.80
C GLU A 724 -8.69 24.80 -8.06
N THR A 725 -9.65 25.39 -8.78
CA THR A 725 -10.72 26.21 -8.17
C THR A 725 -11.67 25.35 -7.32
N GLN A 726 -11.95 24.11 -7.75
CA GLN A 726 -12.77 23.16 -7.00
C GLN A 726 -12.07 22.70 -5.73
N TRP A 727 -10.77 22.41 -5.77
CA TRP A 727 -9.96 22.06 -4.59
C TRP A 727 -9.98 23.20 -3.55
N HIS A 728 -9.71 24.44 -3.95
CA HIS A 728 -9.75 25.62 -3.08
C HIS A 728 -11.12 25.88 -2.41
N LEU A 729 -12.23 25.38 -2.98
CA LEU A 729 -13.58 25.55 -2.43
C LEU A 729 -14.12 24.30 -1.71
N GLY A 730 -13.58 23.12 -2.03
CA GLY A 730 -14.02 21.85 -1.45
C GLY A 730 -13.31 21.48 -0.16
N GLY A 731 -12.03 21.83 -0.04
CA GLY A 731 -11.17 21.36 1.05
C GLY A 731 -10.74 19.90 0.89
N ASP A 732 -9.63 19.57 1.54
CA ASP A 732 -9.19 18.25 2.02
C ASP A 732 -9.00 17.08 1.04
N ASP A 733 -9.34 17.21 -0.25
CA ASP A 733 -9.08 16.16 -1.26
C ASP A 733 -7.92 16.51 -2.22
N SER A 734 -6.72 16.01 -1.89
CA SER A 734 -5.53 16.15 -2.74
C SER A 734 -5.62 15.35 -4.04
N ALA A 735 -6.56 14.40 -4.19
CA ALA A 735 -6.74 13.62 -5.41
C ALA A 735 -7.13 14.50 -6.62
N LEU A 736 -7.78 15.65 -6.40
CA LEU A 736 -8.06 16.63 -7.46
C LEU A 736 -6.77 17.26 -8.02
N LEU A 737 -5.79 17.56 -7.14
CA LEU A 737 -4.49 18.07 -7.55
C LEU A 737 -3.63 16.96 -8.18
N GLN A 738 -3.62 15.75 -7.62
CA GLN A 738 -2.91 14.60 -8.19
C GLN A 738 -3.45 14.23 -9.58
N GLY A 739 -4.78 14.23 -9.76
CA GLY A 739 -5.40 14.03 -11.07
C GLY A 739 -5.08 15.14 -12.07
N ALA A 740 -4.97 16.39 -11.61
CA ALA A 740 -4.55 17.51 -12.45
C ALA A 740 -3.06 17.42 -12.86
N VAL A 741 -2.17 16.99 -11.95
CA VAL A 741 -0.76 16.69 -12.24
C VAL A 741 -0.66 15.56 -13.27
N GLY A 742 -1.27 14.41 -13.02
CA GLY A 742 -1.24 13.26 -13.93
C GLY A 742 -1.81 13.54 -15.32
N MET A 743 -2.79 14.45 -15.45
CA MET A 743 -3.23 14.94 -16.76
C MET A 743 -2.16 15.74 -17.50
N LEU A 744 -1.40 16.60 -16.81
CA LEU A 744 -0.31 17.36 -17.42
C LEU A 744 0.90 16.48 -17.75
N GLU A 745 1.21 15.48 -16.92
CA GLU A 745 2.25 14.47 -17.19
C GLU A 745 1.90 13.64 -18.44
N ALA A 746 0.70 13.06 -18.49
CA ALA A 746 0.24 12.31 -19.66
C ALA A 746 0.24 13.16 -20.94
N PHE A 747 -0.14 14.44 -20.84
CA PHE A 747 -0.10 15.37 -21.96
C PHE A 747 1.34 15.76 -22.36
N ALA A 748 2.25 15.88 -21.39
CA ALA A 748 3.67 16.13 -21.61
C ALA A 748 4.38 14.99 -22.35
N ASP A 749 4.01 13.74 -22.06
CA ASP A 749 4.57 12.54 -22.70
C ASP A 749 4.11 12.37 -24.14
N ILE A 750 2.88 12.78 -24.46
CA ILE A 750 2.30 12.70 -25.82
C ILE A 750 2.75 13.89 -26.71
N TRP A 751 3.41 14.90 -26.15
CA TRP A 751 3.79 16.11 -26.91
C TRP A 751 4.86 15.80 -27.99
N PRO A 752 4.63 16.12 -29.28
CA PRO A 752 5.44 15.59 -30.39
C PRO A 752 6.94 15.98 -30.39
N ASP A 753 7.30 17.15 -29.88
CA ASP A 753 8.70 17.58 -29.78
C ASP A 753 9.00 18.13 -28.37
N ARG A 754 9.89 17.44 -27.65
CA ARG A 754 10.33 17.84 -26.30
C ARG A 754 11.11 19.15 -26.28
N ARG A 755 11.63 19.64 -27.42
CA ARG A 755 12.38 20.91 -27.53
C ARG A 755 11.45 22.11 -27.72
N ASP A 756 10.37 21.95 -28.48
CA ASP A 756 9.34 22.97 -28.72
C ASP A 756 8.12 22.77 -27.79
N ARG A 757 8.37 22.48 -26.50
CA ARG A 757 7.30 22.39 -25.49
C ARG A 757 6.85 23.81 -25.10
N PRO A 758 5.54 24.13 -25.15
CA PRO A 758 5.02 25.43 -24.75
C PRO A 758 5.28 25.69 -23.25
N PRO A 759 5.78 26.88 -22.85
CA PRO A 759 6.18 27.19 -21.47
C PRO A 759 5.02 27.14 -20.47
N GLU A 760 3.78 27.29 -20.94
CA GLU A 760 2.57 27.19 -20.13
C GLU A 760 2.39 25.81 -19.48
N LEU A 761 2.87 24.74 -20.12
CA LEU A 761 2.78 23.37 -19.60
C LEU A 761 3.69 23.17 -18.36
N PRO A 762 5.03 23.32 -18.43
CA PRO A 762 5.90 23.14 -17.27
C PRO A 762 5.60 24.17 -16.16
N LEU A 763 5.16 25.38 -16.51
CA LEU A 763 4.71 26.39 -15.55
C LEU A 763 3.48 25.94 -14.75
N ALA A 764 2.44 25.42 -15.43
CA ALA A 764 1.25 24.91 -14.77
C ALA A 764 1.57 23.66 -13.93
N HIS A 765 2.41 22.77 -14.46
CA HIS A 765 2.84 21.55 -13.78
C HIS A 765 3.55 21.84 -12.45
N GLY A 766 4.60 22.68 -12.48
CA GLY A 766 5.34 23.05 -11.27
C GLY A 766 4.49 23.79 -10.23
N ARG A 767 3.55 24.63 -10.68
CA ARG A 767 2.60 25.32 -9.80
C ARG A 767 1.59 24.41 -9.11
N LEU A 768 1.13 23.35 -9.77
CA LEU A 768 0.29 22.33 -9.16
C LEU A 768 1.08 21.47 -8.19
N LEU A 769 2.29 21.04 -8.56
CA LEU A 769 3.17 20.27 -7.70
C LEU A 769 3.51 21.03 -6.40
N LEU A 770 3.75 22.35 -6.46
CA LEU A 770 3.89 23.19 -5.27
C LEU A 770 2.66 23.20 -4.36
N ARG A 771 1.46 23.30 -4.95
CA ARG A 771 0.19 23.26 -4.18
C ARG A 771 -0.03 21.87 -3.59
N LEU A 772 0.32 20.83 -4.33
CA LEU A 772 0.23 19.44 -3.89
C LEU A 772 1.22 19.17 -2.75
N ALA A 773 2.46 19.66 -2.83
CA ALA A 773 3.43 19.64 -1.74
C ALA A 773 2.88 20.32 -0.49
N ALA A 774 2.31 21.53 -0.63
CA ALA A 774 1.69 22.26 0.49
C ALA A 774 0.41 21.61 1.04
N ALA A 775 -0.25 20.75 0.27
CA ALA A 775 -1.45 20.00 0.66
C ALA A 775 -1.15 18.57 1.16
N THR A 776 0.10 18.11 1.08
CA THR A 776 0.52 16.76 1.49
C THR A 776 1.01 16.79 2.93
N THR A 777 0.50 15.88 3.77
CA THR A 777 0.86 15.80 5.19
C THR A 777 2.19 15.07 5.43
N ASP A 778 2.53 14.12 4.56
CA ASP A 778 3.83 13.43 4.55
C ASP A 778 4.96 14.38 4.08
N PRO A 779 5.96 14.69 4.92
CA PRO A 779 7.04 15.60 4.56
C PRO A 779 8.00 15.04 3.50
N GLU A 780 8.16 13.72 3.38
CA GLU A 780 9.02 13.14 2.33
C GLU A 780 8.35 13.23 0.98
N GLN A 781 7.06 12.89 0.91
CA GLN A 781 6.25 13.03 -0.29
C GLN A 781 6.10 14.51 -0.71
N ALA A 782 5.92 15.42 0.25
CA ALA A 782 5.88 16.87 -0.01
C ALA A 782 7.20 17.40 -0.60
N ARG A 783 8.35 16.93 -0.10
CA ARG A 783 9.67 17.25 -0.67
C ARG A 783 9.81 16.72 -2.09
N GLY A 784 9.44 15.46 -2.35
CA GLY A 784 9.48 14.89 -3.70
C GLY A 784 8.64 15.68 -4.72
N TYR A 785 7.44 16.12 -4.34
CA TYR A 785 6.65 17.02 -5.19
C TYR A 785 7.30 18.40 -5.37
N ALA A 786 7.95 18.96 -4.35
CA ALA A 786 8.69 20.21 -4.47
C ALA A 786 9.93 20.08 -5.39
N GLU A 787 10.66 18.95 -5.36
CA GLU A 787 11.78 18.68 -6.27
C GLU A 787 11.31 18.60 -7.74
N GLN A 788 10.21 17.89 -7.99
CA GLN A 788 9.57 17.85 -9.32
C GLN A 788 9.08 19.24 -9.76
N ALA A 789 8.60 20.06 -8.82
CA ALA A 789 8.23 21.44 -9.09
C ALA A 789 9.46 22.28 -9.47
N CYS A 790 10.59 22.14 -8.78
CA CYS A 790 11.85 22.81 -9.11
C CYS A 790 12.27 22.50 -10.56
N GLY A 791 12.27 21.22 -10.96
CA GLY A 791 12.55 20.83 -12.35
C GLY A 791 11.61 21.50 -13.35
N SER A 792 10.31 21.41 -13.11
CA SER A 792 9.28 21.99 -13.98
C SER A 792 9.36 23.52 -14.08
N LEU A 793 9.69 24.22 -12.99
CA LEU A 793 9.79 25.68 -12.99
C LEU A 793 11.08 26.19 -13.64
N ARG A 794 12.19 25.42 -13.56
CA ARG A 794 13.40 25.67 -14.37
C ARG A 794 13.13 25.49 -15.86
N ASP A 795 12.43 24.43 -16.25
CA ASP A 795 12.01 24.19 -17.64
C ASP A 795 11.13 25.35 -18.16
N ALA A 796 10.21 25.86 -17.34
CA ALA A 796 9.40 27.03 -17.67
C ALA A 796 10.25 28.30 -17.88
N LEU A 797 11.18 28.60 -16.96
CA LEU A 797 12.06 29.78 -17.05
C LEU A 797 13.01 29.73 -18.25
N THR A 798 13.54 28.55 -18.60
CA THR A 798 14.40 28.36 -19.76
C THR A 798 13.63 28.47 -21.08
N ALA A 799 12.43 27.88 -21.16
CA ALA A 799 11.53 28.03 -22.32
C ALA A 799 11.08 29.49 -22.51
N GLU A 800 10.77 30.21 -21.42
CA GLU A 800 10.49 31.65 -21.44
C GLU A 800 11.70 32.50 -21.90
N ALA A 801 12.92 32.08 -21.60
CA ALA A 801 14.14 32.79 -21.98
C ALA A 801 14.44 32.63 -23.48
N ALA A 802 14.22 31.44 -24.05
CA ALA A 802 14.39 31.17 -25.48
C ALA A 802 13.41 31.95 -26.37
N GLN A 803 12.26 32.35 -25.84
CA GLN A 803 11.26 33.15 -26.55
C GLN A 803 11.58 34.66 -26.48
N GLU A 804 12.67 35.08 -27.15
CA GLU A 804 13.17 36.47 -27.24
C GLU A 804 12.26 37.44 -28.05
N SER A 805 10.94 37.37 -27.88
CA SER A 805 10.05 38.46 -28.32
C SER A 805 9.94 39.53 -27.24
N PRO A 806 9.90 40.83 -27.58
CA PRO A 806 9.74 41.94 -26.63
C PRO A 806 8.31 42.00 -26.07
N GLY A 807 7.94 40.99 -25.28
CA GLY A 807 6.67 40.93 -24.55
C GLY A 807 6.69 41.90 -23.37
N GLY A 808 5.63 42.69 -23.25
CA GLY A 808 5.57 43.82 -22.31
C GLY A 808 5.56 43.45 -20.82
N ALA A 809 5.27 44.46 -20.00
CA ALA A 809 5.41 44.43 -18.54
C ALA A 809 4.68 43.29 -17.81
N ASP A 810 3.73 42.60 -18.44
CA ASP A 810 3.07 41.41 -17.88
C ASP A 810 3.96 40.16 -17.93
N ARG A 811 4.70 39.89 -19.02
CA ARG A 811 5.65 38.75 -19.08
C ARG A 811 6.78 38.90 -18.07
N ALA A 812 7.31 40.11 -17.92
CA ALA A 812 8.33 40.41 -16.90
C ALA A 812 7.79 40.19 -15.47
N ARG A 813 6.52 40.52 -15.21
CA ARG A 813 5.86 40.24 -13.93
C ARG A 813 5.62 38.74 -13.71
N GLU A 814 5.26 38.01 -14.75
CA GLU A 814 5.04 36.57 -14.66
C GLU A 814 6.34 35.81 -14.40
N ARG A 815 7.44 36.15 -15.10
CA ARG A 815 8.77 35.58 -14.85
C ARG A 815 9.28 35.80 -13.42
N VAL A 816 8.92 36.93 -12.79
CA VAL A 816 9.22 37.19 -11.37
C VAL A 816 8.37 36.32 -10.45
N ARG A 817 7.12 36.01 -10.82
CA ARG A 817 6.29 35.03 -10.09
C ARG A 817 6.81 33.61 -10.25
N THR A 818 7.20 33.20 -11.45
CA THR A 818 7.81 31.88 -11.69
C THR A 818 9.10 31.68 -10.88
N ARG A 819 9.93 32.73 -10.72
CA ARG A 819 11.07 32.72 -9.79
C ARG A 819 10.65 32.64 -8.31
N LEU A 820 9.60 33.36 -7.89
CA LEU A 820 9.05 33.22 -6.52
C LEU A 820 8.55 31.80 -6.25
N ASP A 821 7.82 31.21 -7.21
CA ASP A 821 7.34 29.83 -7.16
C ASP A 821 8.55 28.87 -7.04
N LEU A 822 9.59 29.04 -7.86
CA LEU A 822 10.81 28.21 -7.82
C LEU A 822 11.57 28.33 -6.49
N VAL A 823 11.66 29.52 -5.90
CA VAL A 823 12.31 29.71 -4.60
C VAL A 823 11.49 29.08 -3.47
N ASP A 824 10.16 29.21 -3.50
CA ASP A 824 9.27 28.52 -2.55
C ASP A 824 9.37 26.98 -2.72
N ALA A 825 9.63 26.49 -3.94
CA ALA A 825 9.90 25.07 -4.21
C ALA A 825 11.25 24.61 -3.63
N LEU A 826 12.34 25.33 -3.91
CA LEU A 826 13.69 25.02 -3.41
C LEU A 826 13.74 25.00 -1.87
N LEU A 827 13.05 25.95 -1.23
CA LEU A 827 12.89 26.00 0.24
C LEU A 827 12.10 24.81 0.79
N THR A 828 11.13 24.29 0.04
CA THR A 828 10.28 23.17 0.46
C THR A 828 10.98 21.82 0.24
N SER A 829 11.74 21.66 -0.84
CA SER A 829 12.52 20.45 -1.10
C SER A 829 13.76 20.33 -0.20
N GLY A 830 14.33 21.46 0.24
CA GLY A 830 15.69 21.49 0.78
C GLY A 830 16.74 21.46 -0.34
N GLY A 831 16.45 22.13 -1.46
CA GLY A 831 17.34 22.24 -2.61
C GLY A 831 18.45 23.29 -2.40
N ASP A 832 19.19 23.60 -3.48
CA ASP A 832 20.32 24.52 -3.43
C ASP A 832 19.89 25.94 -2.98
N LEU A 833 20.33 26.31 -1.78
CA LEU A 833 20.04 27.61 -1.17
C LEU A 833 20.86 28.77 -1.79
N ALA A 834 21.93 28.47 -2.53
CA ALA A 834 22.64 29.46 -3.34
C ALA A 834 21.85 29.78 -4.61
N GLU A 835 21.37 28.76 -5.33
CA GLU A 835 20.45 28.94 -6.48
C GLU A 835 19.19 29.72 -6.08
N ALA A 836 18.60 29.39 -4.92
CA ALA A 836 17.46 30.12 -4.39
C ALA A 836 17.77 31.60 -4.10
N GLN A 837 18.97 31.90 -3.57
CA GLN A 837 19.42 33.27 -3.32
C GLN A 837 19.64 34.03 -4.65
N ASP A 838 20.30 33.42 -5.63
CA ASP A 838 20.59 34.01 -6.93
C ASP A 838 19.29 34.41 -7.66
N HIS A 839 18.29 33.52 -7.69
CA HIS A 839 16.99 33.82 -8.27
C HIS A 839 16.24 34.96 -7.56
N VAL A 840 16.39 35.11 -6.23
CA VAL A 840 15.82 36.24 -5.50
C VAL A 840 16.55 37.55 -5.87
N GLU A 841 17.88 37.53 -5.99
CA GLU A 841 18.67 38.70 -6.35
C GLU A 841 18.41 39.16 -7.79
N GLU A 842 18.37 38.24 -8.76
CA GLU A 842 17.96 38.52 -10.15
C GLU A 842 16.56 39.16 -10.22
N ALA A 843 15.60 38.58 -9.49
CA ALA A 843 14.22 39.08 -9.49
C ALA A 843 14.11 40.47 -8.81
N LEU A 844 14.89 40.71 -7.75
CA LEU A 844 14.97 42.03 -7.09
C LEU A 844 15.67 43.08 -7.95
N ALA A 845 16.63 42.70 -8.80
CA ALA A 845 17.23 43.60 -9.78
C ALA A 845 16.25 43.94 -10.92
N GLY A 846 15.47 42.95 -11.37
CA GLY A 846 14.54 43.10 -12.50
C GLY A 846 13.19 43.75 -12.19
N THR A 847 12.77 43.90 -10.93
CA THR A 847 11.41 44.37 -10.57
C THR A 847 11.33 45.69 -9.80
N SER A 848 10.53 46.62 -10.34
CA SER A 848 10.17 47.90 -9.72
C SER A 848 8.87 47.86 -8.91
N SER A 849 8.11 46.76 -8.98
CA SER A 849 6.81 46.64 -8.29
C SER A 849 6.99 46.44 -6.77
N ARG A 850 6.60 47.44 -5.96
CA ARG A 850 6.70 47.39 -4.48
C ARG A 850 6.13 46.11 -3.87
N GLY A 851 4.99 45.62 -4.38
CA GLY A 851 4.37 44.39 -3.91
C GLY A 851 5.22 43.14 -4.19
N LEU A 852 5.74 42.99 -5.42
CA LEU A 852 6.62 41.88 -5.77
C LEU A 852 7.96 41.94 -5.02
N ARG A 853 8.53 43.14 -4.83
CA ARG A 853 9.73 43.33 -4.01
C ARG A 853 9.51 42.90 -2.57
N SER A 854 8.36 43.22 -1.97
CA SER A 854 8.03 42.77 -0.61
C SER A 854 7.96 41.24 -0.53
N LEU A 855 7.29 40.60 -1.50
CA LEU A 855 7.22 39.13 -1.58
C LEU A 855 8.61 38.49 -1.72
N LEU A 856 9.49 39.06 -2.55
CA LEU A 856 10.87 38.62 -2.71
C LEU A 856 11.69 38.79 -1.43
N HIS A 857 11.53 39.89 -0.70
CA HIS A 857 12.21 40.10 0.59
C HIS A 857 11.77 39.10 1.67
N VAL A 858 10.53 38.60 1.65
CA VAL A 858 10.13 37.46 2.51
C VAL A 858 10.93 36.19 2.16
N ARG A 859 11.09 35.88 0.87
CA ARG A 859 11.85 34.69 0.43
C ARG A 859 13.33 34.83 0.74
N ALA A 860 13.91 36.02 0.53
CA ALA A 860 15.27 36.33 0.97
C ALA A 860 15.44 36.00 2.47
N GLY A 861 14.51 36.48 3.32
CA GLY A 861 14.52 36.16 4.75
C GLY A 861 14.52 34.66 5.03
N ARG A 862 13.62 33.90 4.37
CA ARG A 862 13.51 32.44 4.53
C ARG A 862 14.75 31.67 4.06
N VAL A 863 15.32 32.02 2.91
CA VAL A 863 16.58 31.42 2.40
C VAL A 863 17.72 31.64 3.39
N ARG A 864 17.81 32.85 3.97
CA ARG A 864 18.82 33.18 4.97
C ARG A 864 18.61 32.44 6.30
N ILE A 865 17.37 32.23 6.73
CA ILE A 865 17.06 31.34 7.87
C ILE A 865 17.47 29.89 7.61
N ALA A 866 17.22 29.35 6.41
CA ALA A 866 17.64 27.99 6.04
C ALA A 866 19.17 27.84 6.01
N ARG A 867 19.88 28.82 5.42
CA ARG A 867 21.35 28.86 5.43
C ARG A 867 21.94 28.99 6.84
N TYR A 868 21.27 29.68 7.76
CA TYR A 868 21.66 29.67 9.17
C TYR A 868 21.53 28.27 9.79
N THR A 869 20.48 27.52 9.50
CA THR A 869 20.31 26.17 10.07
C THR A 869 21.36 25.17 9.59
N GLU A 870 21.98 25.38 8.42
CA GLU A 870 23.10 24.58 7.92
C GLU A 870 24.47 25.06 8.44
N SER A 871 24.70 26.37 8.47
CA SER A 871 26.03 26.96 8.71
C SER A 871 26.29 27.43 10.14
N GLY A 872 25.25 27.76 10.89
CA GLY A 872 25.34 28.45 12.17
C GLY A 872 25.85 29.90 12.12
N ASP A 873 26.08 30.51 10.93
CA ASP A 873 26.60 31.89 10.85
C ASP A 873 25.53 32.91 11.26
N LEU A 874 25.77 33.61 12.39
CA LEU A 874 24.92 34.68 12.91
C LEU A 874 24.69 35.84 11.93
N ARG A 875 25.53 36.00 10.89
CA ARG A 875 25.30 36.95 9.80
C ARG A 875 24.04 36.63 9.02
N GLU A 876 23.78 35.35 8.74
CA GLU A 876 22.58 34.93 8.00
C GLU A 876 21.31 35.28 8.77
N LEU A 877 21.30 35.15 10.11
CA LEU A 877 20.18 35.62 10.94
C LEU A 877 19.99 37.15 10.93
N ARG A 878 21.09 37.91 10.84
CA ARG A 878 21.03 39.37 10.71
C ARG A 878 20.44 39.77 9.35
N ASP A 879 20.98 39.21 8.28
CA ASP A 879 20.56 39.51 6.92
C ASP A 879 19.10 39.05 6.68
N ALA A 880 18.67 37.94 7.31
CA ALA A 880 17.27 37.53 7.37
C ALA A 880 16.38 38.58 8.05
N ALA A 881 16.78 39.08 9.22
CA ALA A 881 16.01 40.09 9.95
C ALA A 881 15.93 41.43 9.19
N ASP A 882 17.00 41.82 8.48
CA ASP A 882 17.01 43.02 7.62
C ASP A 882 16.11 42.81 6.38
N ALA A 883 16.10 41.62 5.78
CA ALA A 883 15.18 41.27 4.69
C ALA A 883 13.71 41.28 5.11
N PHE A 884 13.36 40.67 6.27
CA PHE A 884 11.99 40.72 6.78
C PHE A 884 11.55 42.14 7.16
N ALA A 885 12.45 43.00 7.64
CA ALA A 885 12.16 44.42 7.88
C ALA A 885 11.77 45.15 6.58
N LEU A 886 12.51 44.90 5.49
CA LEU A 886 12.19 45.45 4.16
C LEU A 886 10.84 44.93 3.63
N ALA A 887 10.55 43.64 3.83
CA ALA A 887 9.27 43.04 3.46
C ALA A 887 8.09 43.69 4.22
N ALA A 888 8.19 43.81 5.55
CA ALA A 888 7.16 44.40 6.40
C ALA A 888 6.91 45.88 6.10
N ALA A 889 7.96 46.65 5.78
CA ALA A 889 7.82 48.05 5.37
C ALA A 889 7.21 48.22 3.97
N GLY A 890 7.39 47.24 3.09
CA GLY A 890 6.86 47.24 1.73
C GLY A 890 5.39 46.83 1.64
N LEU A 891 4.93 45.93 2.52
CA LEU A 891 3.60 45.32 2.50
C LEU A 891 2.54 46.15 3.26
N PRO A 892 1.32 46.34 2.71
CA PRO A 892 0.21 46.99 3.43
C PRO A 892 -0.20 46.22 4.70
N ARG A 893 -0.70 46.92 5.74
CA ARG A 893 -1.15 46.28 7.00
C ARG A 893 -2.40 45.42 6.84
N ASP A 894 -3.27 45.81 5.92
CA ASP A 894 -4.49 45.10 5.53
C ASP A 894 -4.24 43.86 4.66
N ALA A 895 -2.99 43.63 4.21
CA ALA A 895 -2.64 42.41 3.51
C ALA A 895 -2.65 41.20 4.47
N ALA A 896 -3.35 40.13 4.10
CA ALA A 896 -3.54 38.95 4.96
C ALA A 896 -2.24 38.37 5.55
N GLY A 897 -1.13 38.40 4.79
CA GLY A 897 0.18 37.91 5.22
C GLY A 897 1.02 38.90 6.05
N HIS A 898 0.55 40.11 6.35
CA HIS A 898 1.34 41.10 7.10
C HIS A 898 1.72 40.59 8.49
N SER A 899 0.75 39.97 9.19
CA SER A 899 0.99 39.41 10.52
C SER A 899 1.95 38.20 10.51
N ASP A 900 2.04 37.47 9.40
CA ASP A 900 3.00 36.36 9.23
C ASP A 900 4.42 36.87 9.04
N VAL A 901 4.62 37.90 8.22
CA VAL A 901 5.94 38.54 8.04
C VAL A 901 6.46 39.13 9.35
N LEU A 902 5.58 39.73 10.18
CA LEU A 902 5.97 40.18 11.52
C LEU A 902 6.32 39.01 12.46
N ALA A 903 5.69 37.85 12.32
CA ALA A 903 6.02 36.65 13.10
C ALA A 903 7.40 36.10 12.73
N GLU A 904 7.66 35.90 11.43
CA GLU A 904 8.96 35.44 10.91
C GLU A 904 10.10 36.42 11.27
N TRP A 905 9.84 37.73 11.19
CA TRP A 905 10.80 38.77 11.60
C TRP A 905 11.12 38.70 13.10
N GLY A 906 10.09 38.59 13.94
CA GLY A 906 10.22 38.48 15.39
C GLY A 906 10.96 37.21 15.81
N GLU A 907 10.73 36.10 15.12
CA GLU A 907 11.43 34.84 15.35
C GLU A 907 12.92 34.93 14.97
N ALA A 908 13.23 35.47 13.79
CA ALA A 908 14.62 35.67 13.33
C ALA A 908 15.44 36.49 14.34
N LEU A 909 14.86 37.58 14.84
CA LEU A 909 15.46 38.43 15.87
C LEU A 909 15.60 37.72 17.22
N LEU A 910 14.63 36.89 17.62
CA LEU A 910 14.69 36.12 18.87
C LEU A 910 15.77 35.02 18.81
N ARG A 911 15.85 34.27 17.70
CA ARG A 911 16.93 33.29 17.46
C ARG A 911 18.30 33.97 17.49
N ARG A 912 18.44 35.14 16.85
CA ARG A 912 19.67 35.94 16.88
C ARG A 912 20.04 36.37 18.30
N ALA A 913 19.07 36.87 19.08
CA ALA A 913 19.31 37.27 20.46
C ALA A 913 19.71 36.10 21.37
N GLY A 914 19.15 34.91 21.16
CA GLY A 914 19.50 33.71 21.93
C GLY A 914 20.89 33.13 21.64
N ALA A 915 21.40 33.34 20.43
CA ALA A 915 22.71 32.85 19.99
C ALA A 915 23.86 33.90 20.13
N GLU A 916 23.52 35.17 20.34
CA GLU A 916 24.50 36.22 20.66
C GLU A 916 24.90 36.21 22.15
N SER A 917 26.07 36.75 22.48
CA SER A 917 26.46 36.96 23.89
C SER A 917 25.59 38.03 24.55
N ALA A 918 25.42 37.95 25.87
CA ALA A 918 24.59 38.86 26.67
C ALA A 918 24.83 40.36 26.41
N ALA A 919 26.05 40.76 26.03
CA ALA A 919 26.41 42.13 25.72
C ALA A 919 25.92 42.62 24.34
N ARG A 920 25.64 41.71 23.39
CA ARG A 920 25.19 42.04 22.03
C ARG A 920 23.69 41.75 21.83
N ALA A 921 23.17 40.71 22.47
CA ALA A 921 21.78 40.27 22.41
C ALA A 921 20.73 41.36 22.71
N TRP A 922 21.09 42.43 23.44
CA TRP A 922 20.15 43.48 23.88
C TRP A 922 19.41 44.18 22.73
N GLU A 923 20.10 44.54 21.64
CA GLU A 923 19.50 45.21 20.48
C GLU A 923 18.48 44.32 19.75
N PRO A 924 18.86 43.13 19.22
CA PRO A 924 17.91 42.26 18.52
C PRO A 924 16.77 41.81 19.43
N LEU A 925 17.00 41.61 20.73
CA LEU A 925 15.94 41.25 21.69
C LEU A 925 14.93 42.38 21.91
N SER A 926 15.41 43.62 22.07
CA SER A 926 14.53 44.79 22.20
C SER A 926 13.69 44.99 20.95
N GLN A 927 14.26 44.71 19.78
CA GLN A 927 13.55 44.74 18.50
C GLN A 927 12.54 43.59 18.39
N ALA A 928 12.90 42.36 18.76
CA ALA A 928 12.02 41.20 18.75
C ALA A 928 10.76 41.43 19.58
N ILE A 929 10.90 41.93 20.82
CA ILE A 929 9.76 42.19 21.72
C ILE A 929 8.80 43.24 21.13
N ARG A 930 9.33 44.28 20.47
CA ARG A 930 8.49 45.27 19.77
C ARG A 930 7.75 44.63 18.60
N VAL A 931 8.46 43.94 17.71
CA VAL A 931 7.90 43.30 16.51
C VAL A 931 6.87 42.23 16.87
N LEU A 932 7.11 41.42 17.92
CA LEU A 932 6.18 40.39 18.39
C LEU A 932 4.94 41.00 19.08
N ARG A 933 5.05 42.17 19.71
CA ARG A 933 3.89 42.93 20.20
C ARG A 933 3.06 43.50 19.05
N ASP A 934 3.70 44.07 18.02
CA ASP A 934 3.03 44.54 16.81
C ASP A 934 2.35 43.35 16.08
N CYS A 935 3.04 42.22 15.93
CA CYS A 935 2.51 40.96 15.39
C CYS A 935 1.25 40.51 16.15
N ARG A 936 1.27 40.51 17.48
CA ARG A 936 0.10 40.20 18.32
C ARG A 936 -1.06 41.16 18.04
N THR A 937 -0.82 42.46 17.87
CA THR A 937 -1.91 43.42 17.58
C THR A 937 -2.49 43.28 16.17
N GLU A 938 -1.68 42.87 15.20
CA GLU A 938 -2.10 42.63 13.80
C GLU A 938 -2.59 41.17 13.60
N THR A 939 -2.65 40.33 14.64
CA THR A 939 -3.15 38.95 14.55
C THR A 939 -4.68 38.93 14.61
N PRO A 940 -5.39 38.36 13.60
CA PRO A 940 -6.84 38.22 13.66
C PRO A 940 -7.29 37.35 14.84
N THR A 941 -8.38 37.75 15.49
CA THR A 941 -9.01 36.98 16.58
C THR A 941 -9.43 35.59 16.09
N GLY A 942 -9.05 34.54 16.81
CA GLY A 942 -9.33 33.15 16.44
C GLY A 942 -8.36 32.57 15.39
N SER A 943 -7.25 33.25 15.08
CA SER A 943 -6.20 32.69 14.25
C SER A 943 -5.49 31.52 14.96
N ARG A 944 -5.36 30.37 14.28
CA ARG A 944 -4.60 29.19 14.76
C ARG A 944 -3.14 29.47 15.11
N HIS A 945 -2.59 30.58 14.61
CA HIS A 945 -1.20 30.98 14.85
C HIS A 945 -1.01 31.82 16.14
N THR A 946 -2.10 32.18 16.82
CA THR A 946 -2.09 33.05 18.00
C THR A 946 -1.26 32.45 19.15
N ALA A 947 -1.52 31.21 19.55
CA ALA A 947 -0.74 30.50 20.57
C ALA A 947 0.78 30.51 20.31
N TYR A 948 1.21 30.22 19.08
CA TYR A 948 2.63 30.22 18.70
C TYR A 948 3.25 31.62 18.77
N ARG A 949 2.53 32.66 18.33
CA ARG A 949 2.98 34.05 18.41
C ARG A 949 3.10 34.53 19.88
N LEU A 950 2.20 34.09 20.77
CA LEU A 950 2.27 34.35 22.20
C LEU A 950 3.46 33.63 22.87
N LEU A 951 3.73 32.38 22.50
CA LEU A 951 4.91 31.61 22.94
C LEU A 951 6.22 32.34 22.60
N MET A 952 6.37 32.84 21.36
CA MET A 952 7.55 33.61 20.97
C MET A 952 7.73 34.89 21.79
N LEU A 953 6.65 35.65 22.01
CA LEU A 953 6.71 36.87 22.83
C LEU A 953 7.08 36.56 24.30
N GLY A 954 6.51 35.49 24.87
CA GLY A 954 6.85 35.02 26.21
C GLY A 954 8.34 34.66 26.34
N ARG A 955 8.87 33.88 25.39
CA ARG A 955 10.31 33.51 25.33
C ARG A 955 11.22 34.73 25.25
N ALA A 956 10.86 35.73 24.44
CA ALA A 956 11.61 36.98 24.35
C ALA A 956 11.62 37.77 25.68
N LEU A 957 10.52 37.75 26.43
CA LEU A 957 10.44 38.36 27.76
C LEU A 957 11.25 37.57 28.81
N ILE A 958 11.23 36.23 28.79
CA ILE A 958 12.09 35.41 29.65
C ILE A 958 13.58 35.68 29.41
N LEU A 959 14.00 35.74 28.14
CA LEU A 959 15.39 36.07 27.80
C LEU A 959 15.76 37.50 28.27
N ARG A 960 14.82 38.46 28.22
CA ARG A 960 15.05 39.81 28.74
C ARG A 960 15.14 39.83 30.26
N TYR A 961 14.29 39.07 30.96
CA TYR A 961 14.38 38.85 32.40
C TYR A 961 15.74 38.24 32.79
N GLN A 962 16.23 37.23 32.08
CA GLN A 962 17.55 36.64 32.35
C GLN A 962 18.71 37.64 32.23
N LEU A 963 18.60 38.62 31.32
CA LEU A 963 19.60 39.67 31.12
C LEU A 963 19.48 40.88 32.08
N ARG A 964 18.27 41.21 32.54
CA ARG A 964 17.97 42.45 33.31
C ARG A 964 17.50 42.24 34.75
N GLY A 965 16.96 41.08 35.07
CA GLY A 965 16.25 40.79 36.33
C GLY A 965 14.88 41.46 36.47
N ASP A 966 14.25 41.95 35.40
CA ASP A 966 12.96 42.66 35.50
C ASP A 966 11.80 41.69 35.77
N ARG A 967 11.27 41.76 36.99
CA ARG A 967 10.14 40.93 37.45
C ARG A 967 8.82 41.22 36.73
N VAL A 968 8.70 42.33 36.00
CA VAL A 968 7.52 42.60 35.15
C VAL A 968 7.50 41.63 33.97
N ASP A 969 8.64 41.43 33.31
CA ASP A 969 8.79 40.51 32.17
C ASP A 969 8.45 39.08 32.56
N LEU A 970 8.91 38.63 33.73
CA LEU A 970 8.62 37.29 34.25
C LEU A 970 7.11 37.04 34.45
N ARG A 971 6.36 38.06 34.92
CA ARG A 971 4.90 37.98 35.09
C ARG A 971 4.14 38.09 33.78
N GLU A 972 4.61 38.94 32.86
CA GLU A 972 4.02 39.05 31.52
C GLU A 972 4.20 37.74 30.75
N ALA A 973 5.39 37.13 30.81
CA ALA A 973 5.67 35.81 30.23
C ALA A 973 4.79 34.70 30.85
N GLU A 974 4.69 34.63 32.19
CA GLU A 974 3.81 33.68 32.90
C GLU A 974 2.36 33.75 32.37
N HIS A 975 1.83 34.97 32.22
CA HIS A 975 0.49 35.18 31.68
C HIS A 975 0.38 34.79 30.19
N LEU A 976 1.37 35.13 29.37
CA LEU A 976 1.38 34.83 27.94
C LEU A 976 1.47 33.31 27.66
N PHE A 977 2.28 32.56 28.40
CA PHE A 977 2.35 31.10 28.25
C PHE A 977 1.06 30.41 28.70
N GLY A 978 0.41 30.91 29.75
CA GLY A 978 -0.92 30.44 30.16
C GLY A 978 -2.00 30.65 29.09
N LEU A 979 -2.00 31.82 28.45
CA LEU A 979 -2.89 32.08 27.30
C LEU A 979 -2.54 31.20 26.09
N ALA A 980 -1.25 31.08 25.76
CA ALA A 980 -0.79 30.26 24.63
C ALA A 980 -1.16 28.77 24.79
N ALA A 981 -1.02 28.22 26.01
CA ALA A 981 -1.41 26.85 26.32
C ALA A 981 -2.93 26.60 26.28
N ALA A 982 -3.75 27.63 26.48
CA ALA A 982 -5.20 27.53 26.42
C ALA A 982 -5.77 27.70 24.99
N ASP A 983 -5.04 28.41 24.13
CA ASP A 983 -5.42 28.73 22.74
C ASP A 983 -4.72 27.84 21.69
N ALA A 984 -3.83 26.94 22.13
CA ALA A 984 -3.11 26.02 21.26
C ALA A 984 -4.05 24.96 20.65
N ALA A 985 -4.11 24.92 19.32
CA ALA A 985 -4.88 23.94 18.55
C ALA A 985 -4.17 22.60 18.30
N ASP A 986 -2.91 22.48 18.75
CA ASP A 986 -2.03 21.33 18.58
C ASP A 986 -1.48 20.93 19.96
N GLY A 987 -1.61 19.65 20.33
CA GLY A 987 -1.13 19.11 21.60
C GLY A 987 0.37 19.34 21.83
N LEU A 988 1.18 19.26 20.77
CA LEU A 988 2.64 19.44 20.85
C LEU A 988 3.00 20.90 21.19
N LEU A 989 2.31 21.85 20.55
CA LEU A 989 2.44 23.27 20.88
C LEU A 989 1.93 23.57 22.29
N ALA A 990 0.82 22.94 22.71
CA ALA A 990 0.26 23.10 24.04
C ALA A 990 1.22 22.57 25.12
N ALA A 991 1.85 21.40 24.89
CA ALA A 991 2.90 20.83 25.74
C ALA A 991 4.10 21.78 25.87
N ARG A 992 4.60 22.32 24.74
CA ARG A 992 5.69 23.31 24.72
C ARG A 992 5.35 24.56 25.54
N CYS A 993 4.13 25.10 25.41
CA CYS A 993 3.67 26.26 26.17
C CYS A 993 3.55 25.98 27.68
N ARG A 994 3.06 24.78 28.06
CA ARG A 994 2.93 24.36 29.46
C ARG A 994 4.29 24.10 30.12
N LEU A 995 5.27 23.58 29.38
CA LEU A 995 6.65 23.40 29.84
C LEU A 995 7.30 24.76 30.17
N GLU A 996 7.20 25.72 29.27
CA GLU A 996 7.73 27.10 29.45
C GLU A 996 7.03 27.84 30.60
N LEU A 997 5.71 27.64 30.76
CA LEU A 997 4.94 28.14 31.90
C LEU A 997 5.50 27.58 33.24
N GLY A 998 5.70 26.27 33.33
CA GLY A 998 6.25 25.63 34.53
C GLY A 998 7.67 26.11 34.84
N GLN A 999 8.53 26.24 33.83
CA GLN A 999 9.89 26.78 33.99
C GLN A 999 9.86 28.23 34.49
N THR A 1000 8.94 29.05 33.95
CA THR A 1000 8.71 30.43 34.39
C THR A 1000 8.23 30.50 35.85
N GLN A 1001 7.37 29.58 36.27
CA GLN A 1001 6.87 29.50 37.65
C GLN A 1001 7.95 29.02 38.62
N TYR A 1002 8.80 28.07 38.20
CA TYR A 1002 9.97 27.63 38.97
C TYR A 1002 11.01 28.77 39.14
N GLU A 1003 11.24 29.57 38.10
CA GLU A 1003 12.11 30.75 38.18
C GLU A 1003 11.47 31.90 39.00
N ALA A 1004 10.14 32.02 38.99
CA ALA A 1004 9.41 32.90 39.90
C ALA A 1004 9.51 32.43 41.37
N TYR A 1005 9.57 31.12 41.63
CA TYR A 1005 9.94 30.60 42.95
C TYR A 1005 11.36 31.04 43.34
N ARG A 1006 12.37 30.80 42.47
CA ARG A 1006 13.78 31.14 42.74
C ARG A 1006 13.98 32.63 43.04
N SER A 1007 13.27 33.51 42.34
CA SER A 1007 13.43 34.97 42.45
C SER A 1007 12.54 35.66 43.49
N LEU A 1008 11.48 35.00 43.98
CA LEU A 1008 10.53 35.54 44.98
C LEU A 1008 10.53 34.77 46.32
N GLY A 1009 11.11 33.57 46.39
CA GLY A 1009 11.19 32.76 47.60
C GLY A 1009 9.84 32.27 48.14
N ARG A 1010 8.82 32.10 47.28
CA ARG A 1010 7.45 31.72 47.68
C ARG A 1010 7.17 30.24 47.38
N PRO A 1011 7.08 29.34 48.40
CA PRO A 1011 6.94 27.91 48.18
C PRO A 1011 5.72 27.50 47.34
N THR A 1012 4.61 28.26 47.40
CA THR A 1012 3.40 27.96 46.62
C THR A 1012 3.64 27.93 45.11
N ARG A 1013 4.64 28.68 44.60
CA ARG A 1013 5.01 28.69 43.18
C ARG A 1013 5.61 27.35 42.71
N LEU A 1014 6.07 26.49 43.63
CA LEU A 1014 6.51 25.14 43.29
C LEU A 1014 5.34 24.19 43.04
N ASP A 1015 4.24 24.35 43.77
CA ASP A 1015 3.01 23.57 43.51
C ASP A 1015 2.39 24.01 42.15
N ASP A 1016 2.34 25.32 41.87
CA ASP A 1016 1.93 25.85 40.56
C ASP A 1016 2.78 25.25 39.41
N ALA A 1017 4.12 25.28 39.56
CA ALA A 1017 5.05 24.73 38.56
C ALA A 1017 4.88 23.21 38.38
N VAL A 1018 4.70 22.44 39.46
CA VAL A 1018 4.44 20.99 39.41
C VAL A 1018 3.17 20.66 38.63
N ASP A 1019 2.11 21.44 38.80
CA ASP A 1019 0.85 21.24 38.07
C ASP A 1019 1.01 21.63 36.58
N ALA A 1020 1.74 22.71 36.27
CA ALA A 1020 2.09 23.07 34.89
C ALA A 1020 2.94 21.98 34.20
N PHE A 1021 3.94 21.41 34.88
CA PHE A 1021 4.73 20.30 34.35
C PHE A 1021 3.95 18.99 34.24
N ARG A 1022 2.95 18.75 35.10
CA ARG A 1022 2.03 17.62 34.93
C ARG A 1022 1.21 17.79 33.65
N ALA A 1023 0.57 18.95 33.49
CA ALA A 1023 -0.23 19.26 32.30
C ALA A 1023 0.62 19.28 31.01
N ALA A 1024 1.89 19.69 31.08
CA ALA A 1024 2.82 19.61 29.94
C ALA A 1024 3.06 18.16 29.49
N ALA A 1025 3.27 17.25 30.45
CA ALA A 1025 3.48 15.83 30.14
C ALA A 1025 2.18 15.14 29.67
N GLU A 1026 1.02 15.54 30.19
CA GLU A 1026 -0.29 15.07 29.70
C GLU A 1026 -0.49 15.49 28.23
N SER A 1027 -0.27 16.76 27.88
CA SER A 1027 -0.38 17.22 26.48
C SER A 1027 0.70 16.67 25.55
N ALA A 1028 1.89 16.37 26.07
CA ALA A 1028 2.92 15.69 25.30
C ALA A 1028 2.49 14.26 24.96
N ARG A 1029 1.80 13.57 25.87
CA ARG A 1029 1.21 12.26 25.62
C ARG A 1029 0.05 12.34 24.63
N ASP A 1030 -0.86 13.30 24.78
CA ASP A 1030 -1.95 13.52 23.82
C ASP A 1030 -1.37 13.72 22.39
N ALA A 1031 -0.31 14.53 22.28
CA ALA A 1031 0.42 14.76 21.03
C ALA A 1031 1.17 13.52 20.50
N GLU A 1032 1.61 12.60 21.37
CA GLU A 1032 2.18 11.31 20.96
C GLU A 1032 1.10 10.38 20.38
N GLU A 1033 -0.09 10.36 21.00
CA GLU A 1033 -1.24 9.56 20.55
C GLU A 1033 -1.83 10.13 19.23
N GLU A 1034 -1.69 11.43 18.96
CA GLU A 1034 -2.07 12.12 17.71
C GLU A 1034 -0.95 12.16 16.63
N ALA A 1035 0.24 11.62 16.90
CA ALA A 1035 1.41 11.81 16.02
C ALA A 1035 1.34 11.03 14.69
N GLU A 1036 1.09 11.74 13.59
CA GLU A 1036 1.12 11.19 12.22
C GLU A 1036 2.53 10.79 11.72
N THR A 1037 3.59 11.35 12.31
CA THR A 1037 4.97 11.12 11.87
C THR A 1037 5.88 10.76 13.04
N GLU A 1038 6.85 9.87 12.79
CA GLU A 1038 7.83 9.44 13.80
C GLU A 1038 8.57 10.63 14.43
N ARG A 1039 8.91 11.66 13.64
CA ARG A 1039 9.54 12.87 14.17
C ARG A 1039 8.67 13.61 15.18
N ARG A 1040 7.36 13.80 14.91
CA ARG A 1040 6.44 14.43 15.87
C ARG A 1040 6.30 13.57 17.13
N ARG A 1041 6.27 12.23 16.98
CA ARG A 1041 6.23 11.29 18.10
C ARG A 1041 7.47 11.43 18.99
N LEU A 1042 8.66 11.51 18.39
CA LEU A 1042 9.92 11.71 19.13
C LEU A 1042 9.98 13.10 19.81
N ASP A 1043 9.59 14.18 19.11
CA ASP A 1043 9.49 15.54 19.68
C ASP A 1043 8.52 15.57 20.89
N ALA A 1044 7.42 14.81 20.84
CA ALA A 1044 6.45 14.68 21.92
C ALA A 1044 7.03 13.92 23.13
N VAL A 1045 7.68 12.78 22.90
CA VAL A 1045 8.36 11.99 23.94
C VAL A 1045 9.47 12.81 24.61
N GLU A 1046 10.27 13.57 23.86
CA GLU A 1046 11.29 14.47 24.42
C GLU A 1046 10.67 15.51 25.37
N LEU A 1047 9.56 16.14 24.96
CA LEU A 1047 8.85 17.11 25.81
C LEU A 1047 8.24 16.46 27.06
N GLY A 1048 7.71 15.24 26.96
CA GLY A 1048 7.26 14.46 28.13
C GLY A 1048 8.40 14.19 29.11
N ALA A 1049 9.57 13.78 28.59
CA ALA A 1049 10.77 13.52 29.37
C ALA A 1049 11.28 14.78 30.11
N GLN A 1050 11.39 15.90 29.39
CA GLN A 1050 11.77 17.20 29.95
C GLN A 1050 10.78 17.67 31.02
N ALA A 1051 9.46 17.57 30.75
CA ALA A 1051 8.42 17.94 31.72
C ALA A 1051 8.50 17.11 33.00
N HIS A 1052 8.72 15.80 32.90
CA HIS A 1052 8.90 14.93 34.06
C HIS A 1052 10.19 15.23 34.84
N HIS A 1053 11.30 15.57 34.17
CA HIS A 1053 12.53 16.00 34.86
C HIS A 1053 12.30 17.28 35.65
N TRP A 1054 11.72 18.32 35.04
CA TRP A 1054 11.45 19.59 35.70
C TRP A 1054 10.43 19.47 36.85
N ARG A 1055 9.48 18.53 36.75
CA ARG A 1055 8.60 18.15 37.87
C ARG A 1055 9.39 17.52 39.03
N GLY A 1056 10.41 16.70 38.73
CA GLY A 1056 11.35 16.15 39.70
C GLY A 1056 12.12 17.23 40.45
N MET A 1057 12.77 18.14 39.71
CA MET A 1057 13.47 19.32 40.25
C MET A 1057 12.57 20.17 41.15
N SER A 1058 11.30 20.35 40.76
CA SER A 1058 10.32 21.13 41.55
C SER A 1058 9.93 20.43 42.85
N TYR A 1059 9.77 19.11 42.86
CA TYR A 1059 9.53 18.34 44.09
C TYR A 1059 10.76 18.29 45.01
N GLU A 1060 11.96 18.25 44.45
CA GLU A 1060 13.21 18.33 45.20
C GLU A 1060 13.36 19.68 45.92
N ALA A 1061 13.13 20.79 45.20
CA ALA A 1061 13.07 22.13 45.76
C ALA A 1061 11.95 22.30 46.83
N ALA A 1062 10.87 21.52 46.72
CA ALA A 1062 9.79 21.47 47.71
C ALA A 1062 10.06 20.52 48.90
N ALA A 1063 11.26 19.94 48.98
CA ALA A 1063 11.66 18.93 49.97
C ALA A 1063 10.75 17.67 50.00
N ARG A 1064 10.28 17.22 48.83
CA ARG A 1064 9.44 16.03 48.64
C ARG A 1064 10.21 14.90 47.89
N PRO A 1065 11.28 14.33 48.46
CA PRO A 1065 12.21 13.45 47.74
C PRO A 1065 11.58 12.16 47.17
N ARG A 1066 10.51 11.63 47.79
CA ARG A 1066 9.78 10.47 47.24
C ARG A 1066 9.11 10.79 45.90
N ALA A 1067 8.41 11.93 45.83
CA ALA A 1067 7.77 12.41 44.61
C ALA A 1067 8.79 12.84 43.55
N ALA A 1068 9.93 13.40 43.96
CA ALA A 1068 11.05 13.70 43.06
C ALA A 1068 11.58 12.43 42.37
N ARG A 1069 11.89 11.36 43.14
CA ARG A 1069 12.32 10.06 42.59
C ARG A 1069 11.29 9.47 41.61
N GLU A 1070 10.00 9.54 41.92
CA GLU A 1070 8.93 9.06 41.03
C GLU A 1070 8.88 9.85 39.71
N ALA A 1071 9.03 11.18 39.77
CA ALA A 1071 9.07 12.03 38.59
C ALA A 1071 10.34 11.80 37.73
N TYR A 1072 11.53 11.68 38.34
CA TYR A 1072 12.76 11.36 37.61
C TYR A 1072 12.75 9.95 37.02
N ARG A 1073 12.11 8.96 37.67
CA ARG A 1073 11.92 7.61 37.08
C ARG A 1073 10.96 7.64 35.89
N ALA A 1074 9.91 8.45 35.94
CA ALA A 1074 9.04 8.68 34.78
C ALA A 1074 9.84 9.33 33.64
N ALA A 1075 10.61 10.39 33.91
CA ALA A 1075 11.50 11.01 32.92
C ALA A 1075 12.50 10.01 32.32
N ARG A 1076 13.13 9.15 33.13
CA ARG A 1076 14.04 8.10 32.63
C ARG A 1076 13.32 7.06 31.76
N ALA A 1077 12.08 6.71 32.08
CA ALA A 1077 11.27 5.84 31.23
C ALA A 1077 11.03 6.50 29.86
N GLU A 1078 10.67 7.79 29.84
CA GLU A 1078 10.52 8.57 28.59
C GLU A 1078 11.81 8.64 27.78
N TRP A 1079 12.94 9.00 28.39
CA TRP A 1079 14.24 9.05 27.73
C TRP A 1079 14.63 7.70 27.10
N SER A 1080 14.24 6.57 27.69
CA SER A 1080 14.51 5.23 27.15
C SER A 1080 13.67 4.86 25.92
N ARG A 1081 12.67 5.68 25.54
CA ARG A 1081 11.85 5.50 24.34
C ARG A 1081 12.40 6.24 23.12
N LEU A 1082 13.41 7.10 23.30
CA LEU A 1082 14.11 7.79 22.22
C LEU A 1082 15.31 6.96 21.73
N PRO A 1083 15.66 7.02 20.43
CA PRO A 1083 16.93 6.49 19.96
C PRO A 1083 18.12 7.26 20.57
N ASP A 1084 19.28 6.59 20.65
CA ASP A 1084 20.52 7.04 21.29
C ASP A 1084 20.84 8.53 20.99
N PRO A 1085 21.27 9.31 22.00
CA PRO A 1085 20.77 10.65 22.28
C PRO A 1085 20.75 11.57 21.06
N SER A 1086 19.57 11.65 20.44
CA SER A 1086 19.28 12.64 19.40
C SER A 1086 19.61 14.04 19.92
N LEU A 1087 20.19 14.88 19.05
CA LEU A 1087 20.69 16.23 19.34
C LEU A 1087 19.58 17.21 19.80
N GLY A 1088 19.12 17.06 21.04
CA GLY A 1088 18.17 17.95 21.70
C GLY A 1088 18.80 19.31 21.95
N THR A 1089 18.11 20.38 21.56
CA THR A 1089 18.63 21.76 21.57
C THR A 1089 18.56 22.46 22.93
N GLY A 1090 18.35 21.71 24.02
CA GLY A 1090 18.34 22.23 25.38
C GLY A 1090 18.35 21.13 26.44
N GLY A 1091 18.90 21.43 27.61
CA GLY A 1091 18.77 20.57 28.80
C GLY A 1091 17.40 20.75 29.48
N PRO A 1092 16.94 19.78 30.28
CA PRO A 1092 17.67 18.61 30.79
C PRO A 1092 17.69 17.44 29.81
N THR A 1093 18.76 16.66 29.87
CA THR A 1093 19.02 15.47 29.07
C THR A 1093 18.73 14.17 29.85
N ALA A 1094 18.84 13.03 29.17
CA ALA A 1094 18.84 11.72 29.80
C ALA A 1094 19.96 11.56 30.84
N ALA A 1095 21.14 12.15 30.60
CA ALA A 1095 22.27 12.12 31.53
C ALA A 1095 21.98 12.92 32.81
N ASP A 1096 21.49 14.17 32.68
CA ASP A 1096 21.10 15.01 33.83
C ASP A 1096 20.02 14.33 34.68
N THR A 1097 19.11 13.60 34.04
CA THR A 1097 18.04 12.83 34.70
C THR A 1097 18.60 11.63 35.45
N ALA A 1098 19.61 10.94 34.89
CA ALA A 1098 20.26 9.80 35.54
C ALA A 1098 21.12 10.23 36.74
N GLU A 1099 21.84 11.36 36.63
CA GLU A 1099 22.62 11.95 37.72
C GLU A 1099 21.73 12.33 38.91
N ARG A 1100 20.66 13.11 38.68
CA ARG A 1100 19.70 13.51 39.74
C ARG A 1100 18.99 12.32 40.37
N LEU A 1101 18.69 11.27 39.60
CA LEU A 1101 18.10 10.06 40.16
C LEU A 1101 19.11 9.31 41.06
N ALA A 1102 20.39 9.25 40.67
CA ALA A 1102 21.43 8.60 41.46
C ALA A 1102 21.81 9.37 42.75
N GLU A 1103 21.78 10.71 42.74
CA GLU A 1103 21.95 11.53 43.95
C GLU A 1103 20.82 11.31 44.97
N LEU A 1104 19.64 10.88 44.50
CA LEU A 1104 18.46 10.68 45.33
C LEU A 1104 18.27 9.23 45.79
N GLU A 1105 18.92 8.21 45.23
CA GLU A 1105 18.73 6.79 45.61
C GLU A 1105 19.59 6.35 46.81
#